data_AF-A0A9Q0BZZ0-F1
#
_entry.id   AF-A0A9Q0BZZ0-F1
#
_cell.length_a   1.000
_cell.length_b   1.000
_cell.length_c   1.000
_cell.angle_alpha   90.00
_cell.angle_beta   90.00
_cell.angle_gamma   90.00
#
_symmetry.space_group_name_H-M   'P 1'
#
loop_
_entity.id
_entity.type
_entity.pdbx_description
1 polymer ?
#
loop_
_entity_poly.entity_id
_entity_poly.type
_entity_poly.pdbx_seq_one_letter_code
_entity_poly.pdbx_strand_id
1 'polypeptide(L)'
;MRLSDGRTVLAKTRPHPPAGFFEAEARGLRRLAASGAVAVPEVLAVDTDCLVLAWVEPGRPDAESAAALGRSLAALHAGPASYGADAPGFVGLLPLPNDPAPTWPELYATRRVLPYLKLSVDRGQIEERDASAVDALMHRITEVAGPEEPPALLHGDLWSGNVVWAKDDPPHLIDAAAVHGGHRESDLAMLALFGLPQLQRVLEAYQEATPLADGWEDRVPLHQLHPLLVHTAMFGSSLRRCESGERRERREAAGPRRRRRPRRARVAAPLAGVQRLPRRHRRGRGGRAGPDRGRATGRARAGRDDAPPGRHRDDEGAARGGQRRTDPRAHRPRLRGRPGRRPRRRRRRLPHQAVRAGGAAGPGARPAAALGPGARGRRRGALVLRPHHGPRHPRGAARRALDGADTHGVLAAGAVPAPPAARAGPLVHPRGGLGLRLPDDRQLARGVRRLRPPQARGRGRAAAAAHGARRGLRAARAGLMPPVSRLREAVHYRRSLASRVTLLTTIAVGVAVAVVAGAGYATVRQQSVATLDDSLRDRAVAAAQFDAYQTLDPAQIPSVVSGASDVSIVLIDLRVNRAYRYPKETPVRPRQPDLEVALGKSRSTTRTISAGGEQYRVITVPAASRGTALMLAQSLEQTNQLLTRLRTVTLSLGAAGILLAAVAGWAVARNGLRPVRKLTTSVEEIARTERLDPIEVEGKDEVARLSAAFNEMLGSLSASRDRQRQLVADAGHELRTPLTSLRTNLELLSQSEQESGPTLSAQSRRELLDDVSAQIGELTTLIGDLVELARDEEAGSVVHTVELSTIVEAALTRVRRRATGPDGIDFQVGLEPWWLTGDATSLERAVTNLLDNAVKWSPEGGTVSVRLAQGTLVVEDEGPGIAEEDRPHVFDRFYRSRESRALPGSGLGLSIVRAVAERHGGSVAADGSPAGGARLTFQLPGSQQDPGTSSDDESAAAVFPTS
;
A
#
# COMPACT_ATOMS: atom_id res chain seq x y z
N MET A 1 -32.03 23.80 -0.35
CA MET A 1 -33.24 24.65 -0.49
C MET A 1 -34.16 24.43 0.69
N ARG A 2 -35.16 25.31 0.90
CA ARG A 2 -36.18 25.14 1.94
C ARG A 2 -37.58 25.25 1.31
N LEU A 3 -38.47 24.34 1.66
CA LEU A 3 -39.85 24.33 1.19
C LEU A 3 -40.73 25.27 2.03
N SER A 4 -41.92 25.60 1.52
CA SER A 4 -42.92 26.44 2.21
C SER A 4 -43.47 25.82 3.49
N ASP A 5 -43.41 24.49 3.64
CA ASP A 5 -43.71 23.77 4.88
C ASP A 5 -42.57 23.81 5.91
N GLY A 6 -41.47 24.50 5.59
CA GLY A 6 -40.30 24.66 6.45
C GLY A 6 -39.26 23.53 6.38
N ARG A 7 -39.50 22.44 5.64
CA ARG A 7 -38.51 21.36 5.45
C ARG A 7 -37.32 21.80 4.59
N THR A 8 -36.13 21.34 4.96
CA THR A 8 -34.91 21.49 4.14
C THR A 8 -34.81 20.33 3.14
N VAL A 9 -34.44 20.64 1.90
CA VAL A 9 -34.28 19.65 0.82
C VAL A 9 -33.00 19.92 0.02
N LEU A 10 -32.36 18.86 -0.45
CA LEU A 10 -31.28 18.92 -1.43
C LEU A 10 -31.90 18.86 -2.83
N ALA A 11 -31.57 19.80 -3.69
CA ALA A 11 -31.90 19.72 -5.11
C ALA A 11 -30.60 19.57 -5.90
N LYS A 12 -30.49 18.49 -6.66
CA LYS A 12 -29.46 18.30 -7.69
C LYS A 12 -30.04 18.76 -9.02
N THR A 13 -29.32 19.61 -9.73
CA THR A 13 -29.68 20.08 -11.08
C THR A 13 -28.46 19.99 -11.99
N ARG A 14 -28.68 19.82 -13.29
CA ARG A 14 -27.57 19.87 -14.26
C ARG A 14 -28.05 20.40 -15.61
N PRO A 15 -27.33 21.36 -16.24
CA PRO A 15 -27.61 21.71 -17.63
C PRO A 15 -27.21 20.53 -18.54
N HIS A 16 -28.13 20.12 -19.43
CA HIS A 16 -27.93 19.05 -20.43
C HIS A 16 -27.40 17.71 -19.86
N PRO A 17 -28.12 17.06 -18.93
CA PRO A 17 -27.72 15.74 -18.45
C PRO A 17 -27.92 14.66 -19.53
N PRO A 18 -27.25 13.51 -19.42
CA PRO A 18 -27.59 12.33 -20.23
C PRO A 18 -29.06 11.92 -20.00
N ALA A 19 -29.73 11.45 -21.05
CA ALA A 19 -31.12 11.01 -20.95
C ALA A 19 -31.27 9.85 -19.92
N GLY A 20 -32.20 9.99 -18.97
CA GLY A 20 -32.43 9.01 -17.91
C GLY A 20 -31.49 9.12 -16.70
N PHE A 21 -30.66 10.16 -16.60
CA PHE A 21 -29.64 10.31 -15.56
C PHE A 21 -30.21 10.45 -14.15
N PHE A 22 -31.07 11.44 -13.91
CA PHE A 22 -31.66 11.66 -12.58
C PHE A 22 -32.70 10.58 -12.25
N GLU A 23 -33.38 10.03 -13.25
CA GLU A 23 -34.29 8.90 -13.12
C GLU A 23 -33.56 7.60 -12.75
N ALA A 24 -32.28 7.45 -13.12
CA ALA A 24 -31.43 6.34 -12.69
C ALA A 24 -31.05 6.47 -11.21
N GLU A 25 -30.61 7.66 -10.75
CA GLU A 25 -30.33 7.88 -9.33
C GLU A 25 -31.60 7.70 -8.47
N ALA A 26 -32.72 8.30 -8.87
CA ALA A 26 -34.02 8.15 -8.20
C ALA A 26 -34.48 6.68 -8.12
N ARG A 27 -34.25 5.90 -9.18
CA ARG A 27 -34.54 4.45 -9.23
C ARG A 27 -33.59 3.64 -8.33
N GLY A 28 -32.32 4.00 -8.28
CA GLY A 28 -31.32 3.40 -7.38
C GLY A 28 -31.64 3.64 -5.91
N LEU A 29 -31.88 4.91 -5.52
CA LEU A 29 -32.29 5.28 -4.16
C LEU A 29 -33.55 4.53 -3.73
N ARG A 30 -34.59 4.49 -4.58
CA ARG A 30 -35.83 3.73 -4.29
C ARG A 30 -35.57 2.21 -4.16
N ARG A 31 -34.66 1.63 -4.95
CA ARG A 31 -34.28 0.20 -4.87
C ARG A 31 -33.49 -0.12 -3.60
N LEU A 32 -32.64 0.80 -3.14
CA LEU A 32 -31.94 0.68 -1.86
C LEU A 32 -32.90 0.84 -0.67
N ALA A 33 -33.79 1.84 -0.70
CA ALA A 33 -34.83 2.02 0.32
C ALA A 33 -35.72 0.77 0.46
N ALA A 34 -36.14 0.19 -0.68
CA ALA A 34 -36.96 -1.03 -0.72
C ALA A 34 -36.27 -2.28 -0.14
N SER A 35 -34.95 -2.26 0.10
CA SER A 35 -34.25 -3.35 0.81
C SER A 35 -34.51 -3.34 2.32
N GLY A 36 -34.85 -2.18 2.90
CA GLY A 36 -34.92 -1.96 4.35
C GLY A 36 -33.59 -2.12 5.10
N ALA A 37 -32.45 -2.30 4.41
CA ALA A 37 -31.17 -2.62 5.02
C ALA A 37 -30.26 -1.41 5.27
N VAL A 38 -30.34 -0.39 4.41
CA VAL A 38 -29.54 0.85 4.44
C VAL A 38 -30.45 2.08 4.49
N ALA A 39 -29.99 3.14 5.15
CA ALA A 39 -30.63 4.45 5.07
C ALA A 39 -30.22 5.15 3.77
N VAL A 40 -31.17 5.86 3.15
CA VAL A 40 -30.97 6.67 1.94
C VAL A 40 -31.94 7.86 1.98
N PRO A 41 -31.62 9.02 1.37
CA PRO A 41 -32.53 10.16 1.32
C PRO A 41 -33.86 9.80 0.63
N GLU A 42 -34.97 10.31 1.16
CA GLU A 42 -36.28 10.21 0.50
C GLU A 42 -36.26 10.97 -0.83
N VAL A 43 -36.70 10.31 -1.92
CA VAL A 43 -36.82 10.92 -3.24
C VAL A 43 -38.16 11.65 -3.36
N LEU A 44 -38.13 12.98 -3.15
CA LEU A 44 -39.32 13.83 -3.10
C LEU A 44 -39.85 14.20 -4.49
N ALA A 45 -38.97 14.49 -5.45
CA ALA A 45 -39.32 14.73 -6.85
C ALA A 45 -38.16 14.34 -7.77
N VAL A 46 -38.46 14.00 -9.03
CA VAL A 46 -37.47 13.75 -10.07
C VAL A 46 -38.05 14.16 -11.43
N ASP A 47 -37.24 14.87 -12.22
CA ASP A 47 -37.50 15.23 -13.61
C ASP A 47 -36.21 14.96 -14.43
N THR A 48 -36.27 15.25 -15.72
CA THR A 48 -35.19 15.07 -16.70
C THR A 48 -33.94 15.92 -16.41
N ASP A 49 -34.08 17.08 -15.75
CA ASP A 49 -32.99 18.02 -15.45
C ASP A 49 -32.67 18.17 -13.95
N CYS A 50 -33.48 17.56 -13.07
CA CYS A 50 -33.37 17.73 -11.63
C CYS A 50 -33.84 16.53 -10.78
N LEU A 51 -33.28 16.43 -9.57
CA LEU A 51 -33.63 15.46 -8.54
C LEU A 51 -33.72 16.15 -7.18
N VAL A 52 -34.86 16.03 -6.49
CA VAL A 52 -35.09 16.63 -5.17
C VAL A 52 -35.16 15.55 -4.11
N LEU A 53 -34.29 15.64 -3.11
CA LEU A 53 -34.11 14.69 -2.03
C LEU A 53 -34.37 15.36 -0.67
N ALA A 54 -34.82 14.60 0.32
CA ALA A 54 -34.81 15.04 1.71
C ALA A 54 -33.38 15.37 2.17
N TRP A 55 -33.23 16.42 2.98
CA TRP A 55 -31.94 16.79 3.55
C TRP A 55 -31.55 15.85 4.70
N VAL A 56 -30.31 15.36 4.69
CA VAL A 56 -29.71 14.56 5.77
C VAL A 56 -28.70 15.43 6.49
N GLU A 57 -28.87 15.63 7.79
CA GLU A 57 -28.02 16.52 8.59
C GLU A 57 -26.65 15.86 8.89
N PRO A 58 -25.52 16.44 8.43
CA PRO A 58 -24.21 15.81 8.58
C PRO A 58 -23.74 15.68 10.04
N GLY A 59 -23.39 14.45 10.42
CA GLY A 59 -22.78 14.09 11.68
C GLY A 59 -21.27 13.92 11.61
N ARG A 60 -20.69 13.20 12.58
CA ARG A 60 -19.28 12.81 12.60
C ARG A 60 -19.16 11.28 12.69
N PRO A 61 -18.20 10.65 11.98
CA PRO A 61 -17.98 9.21 12.05
C PRO A 61 -17.48 8.78 13.44
N ASP A 62 -18.23 7.89 14.09
CA ASP A 62 -17.83 7.22 15.33
C ASP A 62 -17.79 5.68 15.17
N ALA A 63 -17.38 4.97 16.22
CA ALA A 63 -17.21 3.52 16.17
C ALA A 63 -18.54 2.73 16.20
N GLU A 64 -19.65 3.37 16.59
CA GLU A 64 -20.97 2.74 16.66
C GLU A 64 -21.71 2.88 15.33
N SER A 65 -21.73 4.09 14.77
CA SER A 65 -22.19 4.41 13.41
C SER A 65 -21.41 3.63 12.34
N ALA A 66 -20.08 3.50 12.47
CA ALA A 66 -19.27 2.68 11.56
C ALA A 66 -19.63 1.19 11.66
N ALA A 67 -19.85 0.68 12.88
CA ALA A 67 -20.31 -0.69 13.05
C ALA A 67 -21.76 -0.90 12.56
N ALA A 68 -22.61 0.13 12.62
CA ALA A 68 -23.96 0.10 12.06
C ALA A 68 -23.92 0.03 10.53
N LEU A 69 -23.12 0.89 9.87
CA LEU A 69 -22.90 0.83 8.42
C LEU A 69 -22.42 -0.55 7.96
N GLY A 70 -21.47 -1.16 8.67
CA GLY A 70 -20.97 -2.51 8.36
C GLY A 70 -22.08 -3.58 8.38
N ARG A 71 -22.97 -3.53 9.37
CA ARG A 71 -24.13 -4.44 9.48
C ARG A 71 -25.20 -4.13 8.41
N SER A 72 -25.46 -2.86 8.11
CA SER A 72 -26.42 -2.46 7.08
C SER A 72 -25.97 -2.86 5.68
N LEU A 73 -24.69 -2.71 5.35
CA LEU A 73 -24.12 -3.21 4.09
C LEU A 73 -24.15 -4.75 4.03
N ALA A 74 -23.92 -5.44 5.15
CA ALA A 74 -24.05 -6.91 5.19
C ALA A 74 -25.50 -7.37 4.92
N ALA A 75 -26.48 -6.72 5.53
CA ALA A 75 -27.89 -6.98 5.28
C ALA A 75 -28.32 -6.65 3.84
N LEU A 76 -27.81 -5.55 3.26
CA LEU A 76 -28.04 -5.17 1.85
C LEU A 76 -27.48 -6.23 0.89
N HIS A 77 -26.23 -6.63 1.11
CA HIS A 77 -25.53 -7.60 0.26
C HIS A 77 -26.08 -9.03 0.39
N ALA A 78 -26.75 -9.36 1.50
CA ALA A 78 -27.48 -10.61 1.69
C ALA A 78 -28.92 -10.57 1.11
N GLY A 79 -29.38 -9.43 0.60
CA GLY A 79 -30.69 -9.26 -0.02
C GLY A 79 -30.79 -9.91 -1.42
N PRO A 80 -32.00 -10.20 -1.91
CA PRO A 80 -32.20 -10.86 -3.20
C PRO A 80 -31.80 -9.94 -4.38
N ALA A 81 -30.92 -10.44 -5.25
CA ALA A 81 -30.48 -9.75 -6.45
C ALA A 81 -30.27 -10.70 -7.65
N SER A 82 -29.95 -10.12 -8.79
CA SER A 82 -29.54 -10.77 -10.03
C SER A 82 -28.33 -10.00 -10.58
N TYR A 83 -27.41 -10.66 -11.31
CA TYR A 83 -26.25 -9.97 -11.87
C TYR A 83 -26.68 -8.99 -12.96
N GLY A 84 -26.56 -7.68 -12.70
CA GLY A 84 -27.05 -6.58 -13.53
C GLY A 84 -28.27 -5.83 -12.95
N ALA A 85 -29.04 -5.20 -13.83
CA ALA A 85 -30.33 -4.57 -13.55
C ALA A 85 -31.14 -4.39 -14.84
N ASP A 86 -32.47 -4.34 -14.73
CA ASP A 86 -33.38 -4.25 -15.89
C ASP A 86 -33.44 -2.85 -16.55
N ALA A 87 -32.56 -1.94 -16.15
CA ALA A 87 -32.46 -0.58 -16.66
C ALA A 87 -31.00 -0.09 -16.65
N PRO A 88 -30.60 0.78 -17.61
CA PRO A 88 -29.29 1.41 -17.59
C PRO A 88 -29.09 2.25 -16.32
N GLY A 89 -27.86 2.27 -15.83
CA GLY A 89 -27.40 3.16 -14.76
C GLY A 89 -26.32 4.11 -15.27
N PHE A 90 -25.74 4.88 -14.35
CA PHE A 90 -24.60 5.75 -14.62
C PHE A 90 -23.56 5.63 -13.51
N VAL A 91 -22.29 5.85 -13.84
CA VAL A 91 -21.19 5.99 -12.87
C VAL A 91 -20.42 7.27 -13.19
N GLY A 92 -20.47 8.25 -12.28
CA GLY A 92 -20.24 9.65 -12.65
C GLY A 92 -21.15 10.07 -13.81
N LEU A 93 -20.57 10.58 -14.91
CA LEU A 93 -21.31 10.87 -16.15
C LEU A 93 -21.32 9.72 -17.17
N LEU A 94 -20.60 8.62 -16.92
CA LEU A 94 -20.49 7.54 -17.91
C LEU A 94 -21.67 6.58 -17.82
N PRO A 95 -22.27 6.16 -18.96
CA PRO A 95 -23.28 5.10 -18.96
C PRO A 95 -22.73 3.80 -18.37
N LEU A 96 -23.48 3.18 -17.46
CA LEU A 96 -23.16 1.90 -16.86
C LEU A 96 -24.02 0.80 -17.51
N PRO A 97 -23.45 -0.06 -18.38
CA PRO A 97 -24.18 -1.17 -18.98
C PRO A 97 -24.63 -2.12 -17.88
N ASN A 98 -25.94 -2.35 -17.76
CA ASN A 98 -26.52 -3.13 -16.67
C ASN A 98 -27.19 -4.42 -17.14
N ASP A 99 -27.16 -4.70 -18.44
CA ASP A 99 -27.79 -5.85 -19.10
C ASP A 99 -27.50 -7.16 -18.32
N PRO A 100 -28.55 -7.89 -17.88
CA PRO A 100 -28.37 -9.04 -17.01
C PRO A 100 -27.42 -10.11 -17.57
N ALA A 101 -26.58 -10.65 -16.69
CA ALA A 101 -25.60 -11.68 -17.02
C ALA A 101 -25.86 -12.97 -16.20
N PRO A 102 -25.52 -14.16 -16.72
CA PRO A 102 -25.71 -15.41 -15.98
C PRO A 102 -24.68 -15.62 -14.86
N THR A 103 -23.52 -14.94 -14.91
CA THR A 103 -22.43 -15.10 -13.94
C THR A 103 -21.72 -13.77 -13.65
N TRP A 104 -21.12 -13.63 -12.45
CA TRP A 104 -20.32 -12.44 -12.13
C TRP A 104 -19.11 -12.23 -13.05
N PRO A 105 -18.29 -13.24 -13.40
CA PRO A 105 -17.11 -13.02 -14.24
C PRO A 105 -17.46 -12.46 -15.63
N GLU A 106 -18.61 -12.88 -16.18
CA GLU A 106 -19.14 -12.33 -17.45
C GLU A 106 -19.61 -10.87 -17.28
N LEU A 107 -20.38 -10.57 -16.23
CA LEU A 107 -20.81 -9.21 -15.89
C LEU A 107 -19.59 -8.28 -15.74
N TYR A 108 -18.59 -8.72 -14.98
CA TYR A 108 -17.43 -7.91 -14.64
C TYR A 108 -16.57 -7.62 -15.86
N ALA A 109 -16.16 -8.66 -16.60
CA ALA A 109 -15.37 -8.46 -17.82
C ALA A 109 -16.11 -7.61 -18.85
N THR A 110 -17.35 -7.98 -19.19
CA THR A 110 -18.05 -7.43 -20.36
C THR A 110 -18.96 -6.24 -20.09
N ARG A 111 -19.17 -5.82 -18.82
CA ARG A 111 -19.92 -4.61 -18.45
C ARG A 111 -19.24 -3.72 -17.38
N ARG A 112 -18.13 -4.14 -16.76
CA ARG A 112 -17.40 -3.33 -15.76
C ARG A 112 -15.95 -3.02 -16.15
N VAL A 113 -15.28 -3.88 -16.93
CA VAL A 113 -13.88 -3.67 -17.34
C VAL A 113 -13.76 -3.25 -18.80
N LEU A 114 -14.12 -4.11 -19.75
CA LEU A 114 -13.82 -3.90 -21.17
C LEU A 114 -14.40 -2.61 -21.79
N PRO A 115 -15.62 -2.14 -21.47
CA PRO A 115 -16.14 -0.88 -22.02
C PRO A 115 -15.28 0.34 -21.63
N TYR A 116 -14.87 0.42 -20.37
CA TYR A 116 -14.08 1.54 -19.82
C TYR A 116 -12.61 1.43 -20.20
N LEU A 117 -12.08 0.21 -20.32
CA LEU A 117 -10.77 -0.04 -20.90
C LEU A 117 -10.70 0.48 -22.34
N LYS A 118 -11.67 0.09 -23.18
CA LYS A 118 -11.75 0.59 -24.56
C LYS A 118 -11.88 2.11 -24.60
N LEU A 119 -12.78 2.69 -23.80
CA LEU A 119 -12.95 4.15 -23.74
C LEU A 119 -11.65 4.88 -23.33
N SER A 120 -10.87 4.30 -22.41
CA SER A 120 -9.59 4.87 -21.97
C SER A 120 -8.47 4.73 -23.00
N VAL A 121 -8.48 3.66 -23.80
CA VAL A 121 -7.54 3.46 -24.92
C VAL A 121 -7.91 4.36 -26.10
N ASP A 122 -9.20 4.44 -26.46
CA ASP A 122 -9.71 5.33 -27.52
C ASP A 122 -9.46 6.82 -27.20
N ARG A 123 -9.31 7.17 -25.91
CA ARG A 123 -8.92 8.51 -25.40
C ARG A 123 -7.40 8.69 -25.21
N GLY A 124 -6.57 7.69 -25.53
CA GLY A 124 -5.11 7.75 -25.36
C GLY A 124 -4.60 7.75 -23.91
N GLN A 125 -5.48 7.52 -22.93
CA GLN A 125 -5.15 7.58 -21.49
C GLN A 125 -4.40 6.32 -21.02
N ILE A 126 -4.65 5.17 -21.66
CA ILE A 126 -4.02 3.87 -21.42
C ILE A 126 -3.25 3.41 -22.66
N GLU A 127 -2.01 2.95 -22.48
CA GLU A 127 -1.19 2.37 -23.56
C GLU A 127 -1.70 0.98 -23.96
N GLU A 128 -1.55 0.63 -25.24
CA GLU A 128 -1.86 -0.70 -25.80
C GLU A 128 -1.23 -1.85 -24.98
N ARG A 129 -0.02 -1.65 -24.45
CA ARG A 129 0.68 -2.60 -23.59
C ARG A 129 -0.04 -2.84 -22.25
N ASP A 130 -0.51 -1.77 -21.61
CA ASP A 130 -1.20 -1.85 -20.32
C ASP A 130 -2.62 -2.43 -20.54
N ALA A 131 -3.29 -2.03 -21.62
CA ALA A 131 -4.57 -2.59 -22.03
C ALA A 131 -4.49 -4.09 -22.35
N SER A 132 -3.44 -4.53 -23.04
CA SER A 132 -3.17 -5.96 -23.30
C SER A 132 -3.01 -6.77 -22.01
N ALA A 133 -2.49 -6.16 -20.93
CA ALA A 133 -2.38 -6.82 -19.63
C ALA A 133 -3.73 -6.96 -18.92
N VAL A 134 -4.61 -5.96 -19.05
CA VAL A 134 -5.98 -5.98 -18.51
C VAL A 134 -6.86 -6.99 -19.28
N ASP A 135 -6.78 -7.01 -20.61
CA ASP A 135 -7.56 -7.96 -21.42
C ASP A 135 -7.11 -9.42 -21.18
N ALA A 136 -5.80 -9.66 -21.07
CA ALA A 136 -5.25 -10.97 -20.68
C ALA A 136 -5.65 -11.41 -19.25
N LEU A 137 -5.95 -10.46 -18.35
CA LEU A 137 -6.54 -10.75 -17.04
C LEU A 137 -8.04 -11.10 -17.19
N MET A 138 -8.79 -10.38 -18.03
CA MET A 138 -10.21 -10.67 -18.28
C MET A 138 -10.41 -12.03 -18.96
N HIS A 139 -9.52 -12.47 -19.84
CA HIS A 139 -9.52 -13.84 -20.38
C HIS A 139 -9.30 -14.93 -19.32
N ARG A 140 -8.78 -14.57 -18.13
CA ARG A 140 -8.52 -15.49 -17.00
C ARG A 140 -9.38 -15.16 -15.78
N ILE A 141 -10.45 -14.37 -15.93
CA ILE A 141 -11.29 -13.91 -14.82
C ILE A 141 -11.84 -15.07 -13.97
N THR A 142 -12.18 -16.20 -14.58
CA THR A 142 -12.67 -17.41 -13.90
C THR A 142 -11.62 -18.15 -13.08
N GLU A 143 -10.32 -17.87 -13.27
CA GLU A 143 -9.23 -18.39 -12.43
C GLU A 143 -8.96 -17.52 -11.20
N VAL A 144 -9.36 -16.24 -11.23
CA VAL A 144 -9.02 -15.22 -10.21
C VAL A 144 -10.24 -14.69 -9.44
N ALA A 145 -11.45 -14.98 -9.89
CA ALA A 145 -12.71 -14.53 -9.26
C ALA A 145 -12.92 -15.05 -7.82
N GLY A 146 -12.23 -16.13 -7.43
CA GLY A 146 -12.49 -16.82 -6.16
C GLY A 146 -13.62 -17.87 -6.28
N PRO A 147 -14.26 -18.25 -5.16
CA PRO A 147 -15.40 -19.16 -5.19
C PRO A 147 -16.66 -18.49 -5.78
N GLU A 148 -17.60 -19.31 -6.26
CA GLU A 148 -18.87 -18.81 -6.77
C GLU A 148 -19.80 -18.39 -5.62
N GLU A 149 -20.14 -17.11 -5.57
CA GLU A 149 -21.06 -16.51 -4.60
C GLU A 149 -22.38 -16.05 -5.29
N PRO A 150 -23.50 -15.95 -4.55
CA PRO A 150 -24.73 -15.38 -5.08
C PRO A 150 -24.58 -13.88 -5.38
N PRO A 151 -25.36 -13.33 -6.34
CA PRO A 151 -25.40 -11.89 -6.59
C PRO A 151 -25.91 -11.14 -5.35
N ALA A 152 -25.19 -10.08 -4.99
CA ALA A 152 -25.55 -9.14 -3.93
C ALA A 152 -26.08 -7.85 -4.56
N LEU A 153 -27.06 -7.19 -3.93
CA LEU A 153 -27.47 -5.84 -4.33
C LEU A 153 -26.38 -4.84 -3.90
N LEU A 154 -25.80 -4.11 -4.87
CA LEU A 154 -24.74 -3.14 -4.65
C LEU A 154 -25.25 -1.70 -4.78
N HIS A 155 -24.59 -0.78 -4.07
CA HIS A 155 -24.60 0.64 -4.40
C HIS A 155 -23.93 0.89 -5.76
N GLY A 156 -22.83 0.17 -6.06
CA GLY A 156 -22.14 0.19 -7.34
C GLY A 156 -21.10 1.30 -7.50
N ASP A 157 -21.22 2.39 -6.73
CA ASP A 157 -20.25 3.49 -6.62
C ASP A 157 -20.02 3.85 -5.14
N LEU A 158 -19.70 2.86 -4.29
CA LEU A 158 -19.60 3.07 -2.84
C LEU A 158 -18.21 3.57 -2.40
N TRP A 159 -17.86 4.81 -2.75
CA TRP A 159 -16.69 5.49 -2.17
C TRP A 159 -17.10 6.35 -0.97
N SER A 160 -16.11 6.88 -0.24
CA SER A 160 -16.32 7.54 1.05
C SER A 160 -17.13 8.85 1.00
N GLY A 161 -17.15 9.56 -0.13
CA GLY A 161 -18.03 10.73 -0.32
C GLY A 161 -19.51 10.37 -0.51
N ASN A 162 -19.81 9.14 -0.96
CA ASN A 162 -21.18 8.65 -1.12
C ASN A 162 -21.76 8.05 0.19
N VAL A 163 -21.05 8.21 1.32
CA VAL A 163 -21.49 7.81 2.67
C VAL A 163 -21.66 9.05 3.54
N VAL A 164 -22.90 9.49 3.72
CA VAL A 164 -23.26 10.59 4.63
C VAL A 164 -23.43 10.04 6.04
N TRP A 165 -22.43 10.28 6.88
CA TRP A 165 -22.59 10.14 8.33
C TRP A 165 -23.67 11.11 8.79
N ALA A 166 -24.81 10.61 9.29
CA ALA A 166 -25.88 11.45 9.82
C ALA A 166 -25.63 11.77 11.31
N LYS A 167 -26.21 12.87 11.79
CA LYS A 167 -25.98 13.37 13.16
C LYS A 167 -26.69 12.57 14.25
N ASP A 168 -27.94 12.18 14.00
CA ASP A 168 -28.83 11.52 14.97
C ASP A 168 -29.47 10.23 14.39
N ASP A 169 -28.99 9.79 13.22
CA ASP A 169 -29.54 8.71 12.39
C ASP A 169 -28.43 7.75 11.91
N PRO A 170 -28.77 6.55 11.38
CA PRO A 170 -27.80 5.68 10.71
C PRO A 170 -27.12 6.37 9.50
N PRO A 171 -25.87 6.00 9.15
CA PRO A 171 -25.21 6.54 7.95
C PRO A 171 -26.03 6.27 6.67
N HIS A 172 -26.26 7.33 5.90
CA HIS A 172 -27.04 7.30 4.66
C HIS A 172 -26.14 7.11 3.43
N LEU A 173 -26.65 6.40 2.43
CA LEU A 173 -26.00 6.28 1.11
C LEU A 173 -26.62 7.26 0.11
N ILE A 174 -25.79 7.89 -0.73
CA ILE A 174 -26.18 8.91 -1.72
C ILE A 174 -25.54 8.65 -3.09
N ASP A 175 -26.05 9.31 -4.14
CA ASP A 175 -25.51 9.21 -5.52
C ASP A 175 -25.63 7.80 -6.12
N ALA A 176 -26.73 7.13 -5.79
CA ALA A 176 -27.05 5.75 -6.11
C ALA A 176 -27.38 5.45 -7.60
N ALA A 177 -26.89 6.25 -8.56
CA ALA A 177 -27.11 6.06 -10.00
C ALA A 177 -26.51 4.76 -10.56
N ALA A 178 -25.57 4.15 -9.81
CA ALA A 178 -24.85 2.94 -10.18
C ALA A 178 -25.51 1.63 -9.66
N VAL A 179 -26.64 1.67 -8.95
CA VAL A 179 -27.22 0.50 -8.24
C VAL A 179 -27.55 -0.66 -9.18
N HIS A 180 -26.90 -1.81 -8.95
CA HIS A 180 -27.06 -3.05 -9.69
C HIS A 180 -26.77 -4.26 -8.80
N GLY A 181 -27.14 -5.47 -9.21
CA GLY A 181 -26.65 -6.69 -8.55
C GLY A 181 -25.28 -7.10 -9.07
N GLY A 182 -24.35 -7.40 -8.16
CA GLY A 182 -22.94 -7.68 -8.45
C GLY A 182 -22.28 -8.54 -7.37
N HIS A 183 -20.95 -8.55 -7.31
CA HIS A 183 -20.22 -9.24 -6.25
C HIS A 183 -19.98 -8.30 -5.07
N ARG A 184 -20.35 -8.72 -3.86
CA ARG A 184 -20.33 -7.92 -2.61
C ARG A 184 -18.98 -7.32 -2.23
N GLU A 185 -17.88 -7.94 -2.65
CA GLU A 185 -16.53 -7.40 -2.45
C GLU A 185 -16.30 -6.09 -3.23
N SER A 186 -17.09 -5.78 -4.25
CA SER A 186 -16.89 -4.59 -5.10
C SER A 186 -17.12 -3.28 -4.34
N ASP A 187 -18.22 -3.17 -3.59
CA ASP A 187 -18.53 -1.99 -2.79
C ASP A 187 -17.56 -1.84 -1.60
N LEU A 188 -17.14 -2.95 -0.98
CA LEU A 188 -16.14 -2.93 0.09
C LEU A 188 -14.74 -2.53 -0.41
N ALA A 189 -14.37 -3.00 -1.60
CA ALA A 189 -13.12 -2.64 -2.26
C ALA A 189 -13.11 -1.18 -2.74
N MET A 190 -14.26 -0.61 -3.08
CA MET A 190 -14.44 0.82 -3.40
C MET A 190 -14.27 1.70 -2.16
N LEU A 191 -14.88 1.32 -1.02
CA LEU A 191 -14.64 1.96 0.28
C LEU A 191 -13.17 1.89 0.71
N ALA A 192 -12.46 0.82 0.34
CA ALA A 192 -11.03 0.67 0.59
C ALA A 192 -10.14 1.48 -0.38
N LEU A 193 -10.60 1.76 -1.61
CA LEU A 193 -9.82 2.44 -2.65
C LEU A 193 -9.58 3.92 -2.33
N PHE A 194 -10.62 4.62 -1.90
CA PHE A 194 -10.59 6.05 -1.58
C PHE A 194 -10.50 6.33 -0.07
N GLY A 195 -10.60 5.30 0.78
CA GLY A 195 -10.50 5.38 2.22
C GLY A 195 -11.75 5.93 2.90
N LEU A 196 -12.41 5.11 3.70
CA LEU A 196 -13.53 5.51 4.55
C LEU A 196 -13.08 5.74 6.01
N PRO A 197 -13.54 6.80 6.69
CA PRO A 197 -13.38 6.95 8.14
C PRO A 197 -13.82 5.68 8.88
N GLN A 198 -12.95 5.15 9.74
CA GLN A 198 -13.17 3.92 10.50
C GLN A 198 -13.47 2.66 9.65
N LEU A 199 -13.01 2.60 8.40
CA LEU A 199 -13.17 1.44 7.48
C LEU A 199 -12.95 0.08 8.16
N GLN A 200 -11.91 -0.06 8.97
CA GLN A 200 -11.61 -1.30 9.70
C GLN A 200 -12.79 -1.78 10.58
N ARG A 201 -13.49 -0.87 11.27
CA ARG A 201 -14.67 -1.20 12.09
C ARG A 201 -15.89 -1.53 11.25
N VAL A 202 -16.03 -0.92 10.07
CA VAL A 202 -17.05 -1.28 9.07
C VAL A 202 -16.82 -2.71 8.56
N LEU A 203 -15.58 -3.04 8.17
CA LEU A 203 -15.20 -4.36 7.67
C LEU A 203 -15.28 -5.47 8.74
N GLU A 204 -14.98 -5.15 10.00
CA GLU A 204 -15.21 -6.06 11.13
C GLU A 204 -16.70 -6.33 11.31
N ALA A 205 -17.53 -5.30 11.47
CA ALA A 205 -18.97 -5.46 11.68
C ALA A 205 -19.70 -6.08 10.48
N TYR A 206 -19.17 -5.89 9.26
CA TYR A 206 -19.61 -6.60 8.06
C TYR A 206 -19.29 -8.10 8.14
N GLN A 207 -18.04 -8.47 8.45
CA GLN A 207 -17.63 -9.88 8.56
C GLN A 207 -18.25 -10.60 9.77
N GLU A 208 -18.55 -9.88 10.87
CA GLU A 208 -19.34 -10.37 12.01
C GLU A 208 -20.76 -10.83 11.56
N ALA A 209 -21.35 -10.17 10.57
CA ALA A 209 -22.72 -10.42 10.10
C ALA A 209 -22.79 -11.32 8.83
N THR A 210 -21.85 -11.19 7.90
CA THR A 210 -21.81 -11.98 6.65
C THR A 210 -20.35 -12.17 6.22
N PRO A 211 -19.64 -13.19 6.76
CA PRO A 211 -18.23 -13.44 6.48
C PRO A 211 -17.88 -13.41 4.99
N LEU A 212 -16.75 -12.80 4.64
CA LEU A 212 -16.20 -12.79 3.29
C LEU A 212 -15.49 -14.12 3.00
N ALA A 213 -15.51 -14.58 1.75
CA ALA A 213 -14.87 -15.84 1.39
C ALA A 213 -13.33 -15.78 1.48
N ASP A 214 -12.71 -16.92 1.79
CA ASP A 214 -11.25 -17.04 1.94
C ASP A 214 -10.49 -16.38 0.77
N GLY A 215 -9.45 -15.59 1.09
CA GLY A 215 -8.65 -14.87 0.10
C GLY A 215 -9.28 -13.59 -0.48
N TRP A 216 -10.33 -13.03 0.14
CA TRP A 216 -10.92 -11.75 -0.31
C TRP A 216 -9.90 -10.59 -0.30
N GLU A 217 -8.96 -10.59 0.67
CA GLU A 217 -7.87 -9.60 0.74
C GLU A 217 -7.02 -9.59 -0.55
N ASP A 218 -6.74 -10.78 -1.12
CA ASP A 218 -6.01 -10.93 -2.38
C ASP A 218 -6.84 -10.53 -3.62
N ARG A 219 -8.18 -10.45 -3.50
CA ARG A 219 -9.12 -10.05 -4.57
C ARG A 219 -9.44 -8.55 -4.59
N VAL A 220 -9.12 -7.78 -3.55
CA VAL A 220 -9.39 -6.33 -3.50
C VAL A 220 -8.90 -5.58 -4.76
N PRO A 221 -7.67 -5.79 -5.27
CA PRO A 221 -7.21 -5.11 -6.49
C PRO A 221 -7.99 -5.51 -7.75
N LEU A 222 -8.49 -6.76 -7.83
CA LEU A 222 -9.34 -7.20 -8.95
C LEU A 222 -10.66 -6.43 -8.95
N HIS A 223 -11.28 -6.22 -7.78
CA HIS A 223 -12.52 -5.46 -7.67
C HIS A 223 -12.33 -3.95 -7.93
N GLN A 224 -11.17 -3.39 -7.55
CA GLN A 224 -10.81 -1.98 -7.76
C GLN A 224 -10.50 -1.63 -9.24
N LEU A 225 -10.26 -2.62 -10.11
CA LEU A 225 -9.99 -2.39 -11.53
C LEU A 225 -11.11 -1.60 -12.24
N HIS A 226 -12.38 -1.90 -11.96
CA HIS A 226 -13.53 -1.18 -12.52
C HIS A 226 -13.52 0.33 -12.18
N PRO A 227 -13.54 0.75 -10.89
CA PRO A 227 -13.53 2.17 -10.55
C PRO A 227 -12.23 2.88 -10.97
N LEU A 228 -11.08 2.19 -11.01
CA LEU A 228 -9.85 2.76 -11.56
C LEU A 228 -9.94 3.05 -13.07
N LEU A 229 -10.57 2.19 -13.86
CA LEU A 229 -10.81 2.42 -15.29
C LEU A 229 -11.89 3.50 -15.52
N VAL A 230 -12.93 3.55 -14.69
CA VAL A 230 -13.93 4.63 -14.70
C VAL A 230 -13.28 5.99 -14.39
N HIS A 231 -12.45 6.06 -13.35
CA HIS A 231 -11.70 7.27 -13.00
C HIS A 231 -10.74 7.67 -14.12
N THR A 232 -10.00 6.71 -14.70
CA THR A 232 -9.10 6.98 -15.84
C THR A 232 -9.88 7.54 -17.04
N ALA A 233 -11.01 6.93 -17.39
CA ALA A 233 -11.86 7.39 -18.48
C ALA A 233 -12.40 8.81 -18.26
N MET A 234 -12.81 9.17 -17.04
CA MET A 234 -13.36 10.48 -16.70
C MET A 234 -12.31 11.58 -16.50
N PHE A 235 -11.17 11.28 -15.87
CA PHE A 235 -10.21 12.28 -15.37
C PHE A 235 -8.79 12.16 -15.93
N GLY A 236 -8.50 11.14 -16.74
CA GLY A 236 -7.21 10.94 -17.39
C GLY A 236 -6.21 10.10 -16.59
N SER A 237 -4.94 10.12 -17.02
CA SER A 237 -3.89 9.18 -16.61
C SER A 237 -3.25 9.46 -15.23
N SER A 238 -3.93 10.20 -14.35
CA SER A 238 -3.44 10.64 -13.03
C SER A 238 -2.93 9.49 -12.15
N LEU A 239 -3.62 8.35 -12.20
CA LEU A 239 -3.44 7.21 -11.29
C LEU A 239 -2.40 6.16 -11.74
N ARG A 240 -1.75 6.31 -12.92
CA ARG A 240 -0.80 5.32 -13.46
C ARG A 240 0.43 5.01 -12.57
N ARG A 241 0.70 5.80 -11.52
CA ARG A 241 1.93 5.66 -10.71
C ARG A 241 1.87 4.59 -9.61
N CYS A 242 0.69 4.15 -9.14
CA CYS A 242 0.58 3.37 -7.91
C CYS A 242 1.10 1.91 -7.98
N GLU A 243 0.93 1.17 -9.09
CA GLU A 243 1.39 -0.23 -9.17
C GLU A 243 2.81 -0.42 -9.75
N SER A 244 3.36 0.61 -10.39
CA SER A 244 4.62 0.48 -11.14
C SER A 244 5.88 0.37 -10.26
N GLY A 245 5.78 0.69 -8.96
CA GLY A 245 6.89 0.66 -8.00
C GLY A 245 7.48 -0.74 -7.77
N GLU A 246 6.66 -1.73 -7.40
CA GLU A 246 7.15 -3.05 -6.96
C GLU A 246 7.79 -3.90 -8.07
N ARG A 247 7.51 -3.61 -9.34
CA ARG A 247 7.98 -4.43 -10.47
C ARG A 247 9.37 -4.03 -10.99
N ARG A 248 9.92 -2.88 -10.59
CA ARG A 248 11.24 -2.43 -11.07
C ARG A 248 12.39 -3.17 -10.39
N GLU A 249 12.36 -3.32 -9.06
CA GLU A 249 13.42 -4.00 -8.29
C GLU A 249 13.69 -5.45 -8.74
N ARG A 250 12.66 -6.16 -9.22
CA ARG A 250 12.78 -7.57 -9.64
C ARG A 250 13.46 -7.77 -11.01
N ARG A 251 13.71 -6.71 -11.79
CA ARG A 251 14.46 -6.83 -13.07
C ARG A 251 15.96 -6.51 -12.93
N GLU A 252 16.36 -5.69 -11.95
CA GLU A 252 17.77 -5.30 -11.79
C GLU A 252 18.62 -6.39 -11.08
N ALA A 253 17.96 -7.38 -10.45
CA ALA A 253 18.62 -8.57 -9.89
C ALA A 253 19.18 -9.58 -10.93
N ALA A 254 19.01 -9.32 -12.25
CA ALA A 254 19.43 -10.20 -13.33
C ALA A 254 20.55 -9.60 -14.20
N GLY A 255 21.80 -9.67 -13.72
CA GLY A 255 22.96 -9.05 -14.36
C GLY A 255 23.19 -9.45 -15.85
N PRO A 256 23.69 -8.52 -16.69
CA PRO A 256 23.66 -8.67 -18.15
C PRO A 256 24.62 -9.73 -18.70
N ARG A 257 24.08 -10.86 -19.15
CA ARG A 257 24.83 -11.90 -19.88
C ARG A 257 25.21 -11.42 -21.29
N ARG A 258 26.39 -10.80 -21.41
CA ARG A 258 27.01 -10.42 -22.70
C ARG A 258 27.01 -11.61 -23.69
N ARG A 259 26.33 -11.47 -24.82
CA ARG A 259 26.56 -12.27 -26.04
C ARG A 259 26.87 -11.35 -27.22
N ARG A 260 28.14 -11.32 -27.65
CA ARG A 260 28.56 -10.74 -28.93
C ARG A 260 28.71 -11.87 -29.97
N ARG A 261 28.16 -11.67 -31.17
CA ARG A 261 28.70 -12.21 -32.44
C ARG A 261 28.59 -11.12 -33.53
N PRO A 262 29.38 -11.19 -34.61
CA PRO A 262 30.00 -9.97 -35.14
C PRO A 262 29.46 -9.49 -36.49
N ARG A 263 29.80 -8.24 -36.84
CA ARG A 263 29.99 -7.79 -38.22
C ARG A 263 31.49 -7.63 -38.54
N ARG A 264 31.84 -7.72 -39.82
CA ARG A 264 33.18 -7.44 -40.39
C ARG A 264 33.37 -5.90 -40.51
N ALA A 265 34.51 -5.31 -40.88
CA ALA A 265 35.74 -5.83 -41.47
C ALA A 265 36.96 -4.90 -41.25
N ARG A 266 38.19 -5.43 -41.42
CA ARG A 266 39.49 -4.70 -41.55
C ARG A 266 39.90 -3.89 -40.29
N VAL A 267 41.16 -3.61 -39.97
CA VAL A 267 42.43 -3.47 -40.72
C VAL A 267 43.59 -4.26 -40.07
N ALA A 268 44.71 -4.36 -40.80
CA ALA A 268 46.05 -4.92 -40.54
C ALA A 268 46.53 -5.34 -39.12
N ALA A 269 47.35 -6.39 -39.13
CA ALA A 269 48.40 -6.72 -38.15
C ALA A 269 49.79 -6.36 -38.79
N PRO A 270 50.98 -6.71 -38.25
CA PRO A 270 51.31 -7.44 -37.01
C PRO A 270 52.48 -6.83 -36.18
N LEU A 271 52.84 -7.45 -35.04
CA LEU A 271 54.19 -7.98 -34.71
C LEU A 271 54.42 -8.12 -33.19
N ALA A 272 55.10 -9.23 -32.81
CA ALA A 272 55.80 -9.51 -31.52
C ALA A 272 55.03 -9.36 -30.18
N GLY A 273 55.39 -10.09 -29.11
CA GLY A 273 56.33 -11.21 -28.99
C GLY A 273 56.78 -11.47 -27.55
N VAL A 274 57.42 -12.62 -27.34
CA VAL A 274 58.21 -13.01 -26.13
C VAL A 274 57.42 -13.38 -24.86
N GLN A 275 57.93 -14.42 -24.18
CA GLN A 275 57.44 -15.00 -22.92
C GLN A 275 58.29 -14.50 -21.73
N ARG A 276 57.78 -14.57 -20.48
CA ARG A 276 58.47 -15.25 -19.35
C ARG A 276 57.67 -15.24 -18.03
N LEU A 277 57.95 -16.26 -17.20
CA LEU A 277 57.54 -16.39 -15.79
C LEU A 277 58.75 -16.02 -14.87
N PRO A 278 58.79 -16.30 -13.55
CA PRO A 278 58.55 -15.27 -12.52
C PRO A 278 59.69 -15.14 -11.47
N ARG A 279 59.70 -14.11 -10.60
CA ARG A 279 60.48 -14.16 -9.32
C ARG A 279 60.15 -13.10 -8.23
N ARG A 280 59.85 -13.63 -7.03
CA ARG A 280 60.24 -13.28 -5.64
C ARG A 280 60.57 -11.84 -5.18
N HIS A 281 60.11 -11.54 -3.96
CA HIS A 281 60.55 -10.43 -3.09
C HIS A 281 62.07 -10.41 -2.76
N ARG A 282 62.68 -9.22 -2.55
CA ARG A 282 62.92 -8.66 -1.18
C ARG A 282 63.57 -7.24 -1.15
N ARG A 283 62.99 -6.37 -0.30
CA ARG A 283 63.57 -5.31 0.57
C ARG A 283 64.82 -4.49 0.14
N GLY A 284 64.60 -3.15 0.10
CA GLY A 284 65.54 -2.07 0.46
C GLY A 284 64.86 -0.72 0.16
N ARG A 285 64.68 0.31 1.01
CA ARG A 285 65.08 0.69 2.40
C ARG A 285 66.30 1.64 2.55
N GLY A 286 66.02 2.95 2.54
CA GLY A 286 66.84 4.07 3.04
C GLY A 286 66.15 5.41 2.71
N GLY A 287 66.24 6.51 3.46
CA GLY A 287 66.77 6.78 4.82
C GLY A 287 65.81 7.72 5.59
N ARG A 288 65.81 7.75 6.94
CA ARG A 288 66.51 8.73 7.83
C ARG A 288 66.02 10.18 7.68
N ALA A 289 65.72 10.97 8.73
CA ALA A 289 65.51 10.81 10.18
C ALA A 289 64.64 12.03 10.65
N GLY A 290 63.93 12.13 11.78
CA GLY A 290 64.13 11.65 13.18
C GLY A 290 64.51 12.85 14.09
N PRO A 291 64.26 12.86 15.43
CA PRO A 291 63.69 11.83 16.29
C PRO A 291 62.54 12.34 17.22
N ASP A 292 62.26 11.58 18.29
CA ASP A 292 61.25 11.79 19.35
C ASP A 292 61.92 12.19 20.71
N ARG A 293 61.10 12.53 21.71
CA ARG A 293 61.34 12.73 23.17
C ARG A 293 61.62 14.15 23.67
N GLY A 294 60.85 14.56 24.69
CA GLY A 294 61.12 15.70 25.57
C GLY A 294 60.10 15.80 26.70
N ARG A 295 60.54 15.75 27.96
CA ARG A 295 59.66 15.82 29.15
C ARG A 295 60.08 17.00 30.04
N ALA A 296 59.09 17.64 30.66
CA ALA A 296 59.20 18.48 31.86
C ALA A 296 59.80 19.92 31.76
N THR A 297 59.10 20.84 32.44
CA THR A 297 59.61 21.97 33.28
C THR A 297 60.77 22.87 32.79
N GLY A 298 60.54 24.19 32.73
CA GLY A 298 61.66 25.16 32.76
C GLY A 298 61.28 26.61 32.49
N ARG A 299 61.29 27.47 33.52
CA ARG A 299 60.97 28.91 33.49
C ARG A 299 61.95 29.78 32.66
N ALA A 300 61.37 30.72 31.90
CA ALA A 300 61.62 32.19 31.93
C ALA A 300 62.76 32.89 31.14
N ARG A 301 62.35 34.00 30.49
CA ARG A 301 63.07 35.26 30.13
C ARG A 301 64.18 35.15 29.06
N ALA A 302 64.33 36.08 28.10
CA ALA A 302 64.27 37.54 28.24
C ALA A 302 63.94 38.31 26.93
N GLY A 303 63.60 39.60 27.04
CA GLY A 303 63.47 40.57 25.92
C GLY A 303 62.11 40.53 25.20
N ARG A 304 61.56 41.66 24.71
CA ARG A 304 62.02 43.07 24.78
C ARG A 304 60.84 44.06 24.83
N ASP A 305 61.02 45.07 25.67
CA ASP A 305 60.66 46.49 25.57
C ASP A 305 59.17 46.93 25.48
N ASP A 306 58.81 47.92 26.32
CA ASP A 306 57.44 48.28 26.70
C ASP A 306 56.97 49.70 26.26
N ALA A 307 55.78 49.79 25.66
CA ALA A 307 54.73 50.81 25.90
C ALA A 307 55.18 52.32 25.98
N PRO A 308 54.56 53.22 26.78
CA PRO A 308 53.15 53.53 27.10
C PRO A 308 52.81 54.98 26.60
N PRO A 309 52.09 55.90 27.30
CA PRO A 309 50.94 55.85 28.24
C PRO A 309 49.72 56.71 27.77
N GLY A 310 48.71 56.94 28.62
CA GLY A 310 47.62 57.93 28.42
C GLY A 310 47.16 58.57 29.74
N ARG A 311 46.21 59.54 29.73
CA ARG A 311 45.65 60.18 30.97
C ARG A 311 44.31 60.94 30.79
N HIS A 312 43.79 61.38 31.94
CA HIS A 312 42.50 62.00 32.35
C HIS A 312 41.87 63.18 31.56
N ARG A 313 40.53 63.27 31.72
CA ARG A 313 39.60 64.41 32.02
C ARG A 313 39.93 65.87 31.64
N ASP A 314 38.90 66.63 31.25
CA ASP A 314 38.14 67.62 32.08
C ASP A 314 36.88 68.08 31.27
N ASP A 315 36.19 69.19 31.57
CA ASP A 315 34.90 69.22 32.31
C ASP A 315 33.91 70.27 31.68
N GLU A 316 32.78 70.60 32.35
CA GLU A 316 31.76 71.66 32.06
C GLU A 316 30.69 71.38 30.95
N GLY A 317 29.45 71.92 31.01
CA GLY A 317 28.76 72.64 32.09
C GLY A 317 27.34 73.23 31.77
N ALA A 318 26.51 73.38 32.82
CA ALA A 318 25.36 74.32 33.01
C ALA A 318 23.91 74.09 32.44
N ALA A 319 23.02 73.65 33.35
CA ALA A 319 21.76 74.31 33.80
C ALA A 319 20.45 74.43 32.95
N ARG A 320 19.39 73.73 33.41
CA ARG A 320 18.08 74.29 33.90
C ARG A 320 17.26 73.20 34.64
N GLY A 321 16.20 73.58 35.38
CA GLY A 321 15.44 72.66 36.28
C GLY A 321 14.33 71.83 35.60
N GLY A 322 13.53 71.01 36.29
CA GLY A 322 13.49 70.64 37.72
C GLY A 322 12.07 70.37 38.26
N GLN A 323 11.90 69.43 39.21
CA GLN A 323 10.61 69.04 39.88
C GLN A 323 9.60 68.36 38.91
N ARG A 324 8.61 67.49 39.24
CA ARG A 324 7.93 66.85 40.42
C ARG A 324 7.18 65.60 39.81
N ARG A 325 6.56 64.58 40.43
CA ARG A 325 6.40 63.87 41.74
C ARG A 325 5.44 62.66 41.42
N THR A 326 5.32 61.48 42.05
CA THR A 326 5.96 60.74 43.18
C THR A 326 5.60 59.24 43.06
N ASP A 327 6.37 58.32 43.66
CA ASP A 327 5.93 56.95 44.05
C ASP A 327 5.06 57.01 45.34
N PRO A 328 4.20 56.01 45.64
CA PRO A 328 4.54 55.19 46.82
C PRO A 328 4.10 53.69 46.83
N ARG A 329 5.11 52.81 46.95
CA ARG A 329 5.14 51.61 47.85
C ARG A 329 4.37 50.35 47.40
N ALA A 330 4.69 49.12 47.85
CA ALA A 330 5.52 48.73 49.01
C ALA A 330 6.29 47.37 48.89
N HIS A 331 7.35 47.26 49.72
CA HIS A 331 7.97 46.05 50.31
C HIS A 331 8.61 44.90 49.47
N ARG A 332 9.96 44.98 49.38
CA ARG A 332 10.94 43.87 49.55
C ARG A 332 10.94 43.33 51.02
N PRO A 333 11.64 42.22 51.41
CA PRO A 333 12.80 41.49 50.81
C PRO A 333 12.55 39.99 50.49
N ARG A 334 13.33 39.25 49.65
CA ARG A 334 14.74 38.73 49.75
C ARG A 334 14.96 37.78 50.97
N LEU A 335 15.74 36.67 50.94
CA LEU A 335 16.87 36.23 50.07
C LEU A 335 16.94 34.71 49.77
N ARG A 336 17.51 34.39 48.59
CA ARG A 336 18.39 33.26 48.16
C ARG A 336 18.48 31.93 48.94
N GLY A 337 18.38 30.81 48.19
CA GLY A 337 18.96 29.49 48.55
C GLY A 337 19.10 28.52 47.35
N ARG A 338 20.32 28.27 46.86
CA ARG A 338 20.71 27.24 45.85
C ARG A 338 21.59 26.18 46.55
N PRO A 339 21.93 25.01 45.95
CA PRO A 339 21.37 24.28 44.79
C PRO A 339 21.12 22.77 45.10
N GLY A 340 20.81 21.92 44.10
CA GLY A 340 21.02 20.46 44.24
C GLY A 340 20.37 19.52 43.21
N ARG A 341 21.17 18.87 42.36
CA ARG A 341 20.75 17.69 41.55
C ARG A 341 20.87 16.41 42.41
N ARG A 342 19.90 15.46 42.37
CA ARG A 342 20.09 14.00 42.64
C ARG A 342 18.84 13.17 42.20
N PRO A 343 18.85 11.81 42.18
CA PRO A 343 18.54 11.11 40.92
C PRO A 343 17.61 9.86 41.01
N ARG A 344 17.52 9.14 39.87
CA ARG A 344 16.92 7.80 39.70
C ARG A 344 17.31 6.77 40.79
N ARG A 345 16.36 5.96 41.32
CA ARG A 345 16.26 4.47 41.10
C ARG A 345 15.37 3.66 42.09
N ARG A 346 14.50 2.81 41.50
CA ARG A 346 14.21 1.37 41.79
C ARG A 346 13.73 0.83 43.18
N ARG A 347 12.53 0.21 43.12
CA ARG A 347 12.16 -1.19 43.51
C ARG A 347 12.30 -1.71 44.98
N ARG A 348 11.15 -2.10 45.56
CA ARG A 348 10.75 -3.44 46.15
C ARG A 348 9.57 -3.18 47.14
N ARG A 349 8.36 -3.71 46.97
CA ARG A 349 7.83 -5.07 47.29
C ARG A 349 8.02 -5.52 48.75
N LEU A 350 6.91 -5.45 49.54
CA LEU A 350 6.20 -6.51 50.32
C LEU A 350 7.03 -7.50 51.20
N PRO A 351 6.52 -8.10 52.32
CA PRO A 351 5.10 -8.47 52.56
C PRO A 351 4.57 -8.55 54.05
N HIS A 352 3.32 -9.04 54.24
CA HIS A 352 2.73 -9.79 55.40
C HIS A 352 2.70 -9.16 56.84
N GLN A 353 1.79 -9.50 57.78
CA GLN A 353 0.36 -9.94 57.77
C GLN A 353 -0.20 -9.88 59.23
N ALA A 354 -1.48 -10.27 59.45
CA ALA A 354 -2.21 -10.42 60.72
C ALA A 354 -2.66 -9.11 61.45
N VAL A 355 -3.69 -9.05 62.30
CA VAL A 355 -5.10 -9.55 62.34
C VAL A 355 -5.61 -9.48 63.80
N ARG A 356 -6.73 -8.80 64.02
CA ARG A 356 -7.77 -9.14 65.03
C ARG A 356 -9.07 -8.39 64.68
N ALA A 357 -10.20 -8.86 65.21
CA ALA A 357 -11.55 -8.36 64.86
C ALA A 357 -12.51 -8.45 66.07
N GLY A 358 -13.62 -7.71 66.02
CA GLY A 358 -14.73 -7.83 66.97
C GLY A 358 -15.63 -6.57 67.02
N GLY A 359 -16.95 -6.76 67.10
CA GLY A 359 -17.96 -5.70 67.25
C GLY A 359 -18.74 -5.40 65.95
N ALA A 360 -20.07 -5.42 66.02
CA ALA A 360 -20.95 -5.24 64.86
C ALA A 360 -22.31 -4.60 65.22
N ALA A 361 -22.84 -3.78 64.31
CA ALA A 361 -24.25 -3.41 64.22
C ALA A 361 -24.58 -2.88 62.81
N GLY A 362 -25.81 -3.11 62.34
CA GLY A 362 -26.43 -2.39 61.21
C GLY A 362 -27.76 -1.79 61.68
N PRO A 363 -28.69 -1.37 60.79
CA PRO A 363 -28.65 -1.42 59.32
C PRO A 363 -28.83 -0.04 58.64
N GLY A 364 -28.76 -0.01 57.30
CA GLY A 364 -29.22 1.11 56.47
C GLY A 364 -30.20 0.64 55.39
N ALA A 365 -30.80 1.49 54.55
CA ALA A 365 -30.79 2.96 54.50
C ALA A 365 -32.03 3.50 53.73
N ARG A 366 -32.47 4.73 54.03
CA ARG A 366 -33.53 5.52 53.36
C ARG A 366 -33.52 6.96 53.94
N PRO A 367 -34.20 7.98 53.34
CA PRO A 367 -34.90 8.02 52.06
C PRO A 367 -34.62 9.27 51.16
N ALA A 368 -35.19 9.24 49.95
CA ALA A 368 -35.85 10.32 49.18
C ALA A 368 -35.34 11.79 49.12
N ALA A 369 -35.41 12.33 47.90
CA ALA A 369 -35.96 13.66 47.60
C ALA A 369 -37.04 13.51 46.50
N ALA A 370 -37.97 14.47 46.34
CA ALA A 370 -39.18 14.30 45.52
C ALA A 370 -39.54 15.58 44.73
N LEU A 371 -40.39 15.43 43.70
CA LEU A 371 -41.12 16.53 43.04
C LEU A 371 -42.42 16.03 42.37
N GLY A 372 -43.40 16.92 42.23
CA GLY A 372 -44.76 16.76 41.67
C GLY A 372 -45.54 18.08 41.86
N PRO A 373 -46.84 18.20 41.51
CA PRO A 373 -47.83 17.17 41.09
C PRO A 373 -48.45 17.41 39.68
N GLY A 374 -49.39 16.56 39.21
CA GLY A 374 -49.92 16.70 37.82
C GLY A 374 -51.20 15.98 37.32
N ALA A 375 -52.00 15.30 38.17
CA ALA A 375 -53.42 14.92 37.93
C ALA A 375 -53.90 14.04 36.71
N ARG A 376 -54.67 12.97 37.06
CA ARG A 376 -55.76 12.26 36.30
C ARG A 376 -55.40 11.35 35.08
N GLY A 377 -55.85 10.08 35.10
CA GLY A 377 -55.71 9.17 33.93
C GLY A 377 -56.22 7.70 33.97
N ARG A 378 -57.22 7.34 34.81
CA ARG A 378 -58.00 6.06 34.84
C ARG A 378 -57.42 4.75 34.22
N ARG A 379 -57.31 3.70 35.07
CA ARG A 379 -57.79 2.27 34.94
C ARG A 379 -57.61 1.55 33.57
N ARG A 380 -57.23 0.26 33.50
CA ARG A 380 -57.64 -0.88 34.36
C ARG A 380 -56.86 -2.18 34.01
N GLY A 381 -56.75 -3.10 34.98
CA GLY A 381 -56.84 -4.55 34.73
C GLY A 381 -55.65 -5.28 34.09
N ALA A 382 -54.81 -5.90 34.92
CA ALA A 382 -54.04 -7.08 34.52
C ALA A 382 -54.84 -8.36 34.83
N LEU A 383 -54.59 -9.45 34.09
CA LEU A 383 -54.16 -10.72 34.70
C LEU A 383 -53.71 -11.76 33.65
N VAL A 384 -52.92 -12.72 34.12
CA VAL A 384 -52.30 -13.81 33.35
C VAL A 384 -53.11 -15.10 33.55
N LEU A 385 -53.19 -15.97 32.54
CA LEU A 385 -53.12 -17.44 32.72
C LEU A 385 -52.94 -18.21 31.39
N ARG A 386 -51.91 -19.07 31.37
CA ARG A 386 -51.75 -20.29 30.54
C ARG A 386 -52.33 -21.48 31.35
N PRO A 387 -52.60 -22.71 30.81
CA PRO A 387 -51.72 -23.44 29.88
C PRO A 387 -52.39 -24.46 28.89
N HIS A 388 -51.53 -25.23 28.20
CA HIS A 388 -51.61 -26.64 27.69
C HIS A 388 -52.98 -27.38 27.55
N HIS A 389 -53.22 -28.30 26.60
CA HIS A 389 -52.39 -29.07 25.63
C HIS A 389 -53.24 -29.44 24.37
N GLY A 390 -52.62 -29.95 23.28
CA GLY A 390 -53.33 -30.63 22.17
C GLY A 390 -53.53 -32.14 22.44
N PRO A 391 -53.66 -33.05 21.42
CA PRO A 391 -53.63 -32.83 19.95
C PRO A 391 -54.69 -33.64 19.14
N ARG A 392 -54.75 -33.46 17.80
CA ARG A 392 -54.76 -34.55 16.76
C ARG A 392 -55.06 -34.02 15.33
N HIS A 393 -54.33 -34.54 14.34
CA HIS A 393 -54.75 -34.59 12.93
C HIS A 393 -55.52 -35.90 12.64
N PRO A 394 -56.29 -35.94 11.54
CA PRO A 394 -55.94 -36.92 10.50
C PRO A 394 -55.79 -36.30 9.10
N ARG A 395 -55.61 -37.18 8.09
CA ARG A 395 -55.36 -36.86 6.68
C ARG A 395 -56.67 -36.82 5.87
N GLY A 396 -56.68 -36.09 4.75
CA GLY A 396 -57.81 -36.08 3.82
C GLY A 396 -57.73 -37.14 2.70
N ALA A 397 -58.80 -37.25 1.92
CA ALA A 397 -58.87 -37.93 0.62
C ALA A 397 -59.94 -37.22 -0.24
N ALA A 398 -59.80 -37.27 -1.57
CA ALA A 398 -60.66 -36.54 -2.51
C ALA A 398 -61.75 -37.43 -3.15
N ARG A 399 -62.81 -36.82 -3.70
CA ARG A 399 -63.66 -37.43 -4.74
C ARG A 399 -64.22 -36.42 -5.74
N ARG A 400 -64.16 -36.82 -7.02
CA ARG A 400 -64.91 -36.34 -8.20
C ARG A 400 -66.38 -36.77 -8.09
N ALA A 401 -67.36 -36.33 -8.90
CA ALA A 401 -67.55 -35.20 -9.85
C ALA A 401 -69.08 -35.06 -10.04
N LEU A 402 -69.64 -34.08 -10.76
CA LEU A 402 -69.86 -34.06 -12.23
C LEU A 402 -70.69 -32.81 -12.58
N ASP A 403 -70.62 -32.34 -13.82
CA ASP A 403 -71.78 -31.81 -14.59
C ASP A 403 -71.43 -31.75 -16.10
N GLY A 404 -72.45 -31.73 -16.97
CA GLY A 404 -72.31 -31.82 -18.44
C GLY A 404 -71.93 -30.49 -19.14
N ALA A 405 -71.40 -30.44 -20.38
CA ALA A 405 -71.51 -31.32 -21.56
C ALA A 405 -72.90 -31.27 -22.24
N ASP A 406 -73.04 -31.24 -23.58
CA ASP A 406 -72.09 -31.02 -24.69
C ASP A 406 -72.86 -30.82 -26.02
N THR A 407 -72.23 -30.36 -27.11
CA THR A 407 -72.65 -30.75 -28.49
C THR A 407 -71.60 -30.44 -29.59
N HIS A 408 -71.10 -31.52 -30.22
CA HIS A 408 -70.44 -31.74 -31.54
C HIS A 408 -69.90 -30.56 -32.41
N GLY A 409 -68.78 -30.68 -33.14
CA GLY A 409 -67.82 -31.79 -33.30
C GLY A 409 -66.93 -31.69 -34.57
N VAL A 410 -65.99 -32.65 -34.75
CA VAL A 410 -65.15 -32.94 -35.96
C VAL A 410 -63.83 -32.14 -36.21
N LEU A 411 -62.71 -32.77 -35.79
CA LEU A 411 -61.38 -32.96 -36.44
C LEU A 411 -60.64 -31.87 -37.29
N ALA A 412 -59.44 -31.53 -36.77
CA ALA A 412 -58.11 -31.61 -37.41
C ALA A 412 -57.41 -30.40 -38.13
N ALA A 413 -56.14 -30.20 -37.72
CA ALA A 413 -54.97 -29.60 -38.41
C ALA A 413 -54.92 -28.09 -38.79
N GLY A 414 -53.79 -27.43 -38.50
CA GLY A 414 -53.42 -26.11 -39.06
C GLY A 414 -52.60 -25.18 -38.13
N ALA A 415 -51.71 -24.35 -38.70
CA ALA A 415 -51.03 -23.23 -38.02
C ALA A 415 -51.79 -21.90 -38.32
N VAL A 416 -51.48 -20.73 -37.73
CA VAL A 416 -50.32 -19.83 -38.00
C VAL A 416 -50.27 -18.71 -36.91
N PRO A 417 -49.10 -18.09 -36.59
CA PRO A 417 -48.99 -17.02 -35.58
C PRO A 417 -49.54 -15.64 -35.98
N ALA A 418 -49.70 -14.75 -34.99
CA ALA A 418 -50.19 -13.37 -35.13
C ALA A 418 -49.15 -12.37 -35.73
N PRO A 419 -49.58 -11.23 -36.31
CA PRO A 419 -48.73 -10.35 -37.14
C PRO A 419 -47.89 -9.32 -36.34
N PRO A 420 -46.84 -8.73 -36.97
CA PRO A 420 -45.95 -7.74 -36.35
C PRO A 420 -46.49 -6.29 -36.40
N ALA A 421 -46.03 -5.45 -35.46
CA ALA A 421 -46.31 -4.01 -35.43
C ALA A 421 -45.30 -3.17 -36.24
N ALA A 422 -45.64 -1.90 -36.46
CA ALA A 422 -45.09 -1.03 -37.51
C ALA A 422 -43.58 -0.74 -37.46
N ARG A 423 -42.99 -0.51 -38.64
CA ARG A 423 -41.68 0.12 -38.85
C ARG A 423 -41.80 1.64 -38.76
N ALA A 424 -40.82 2.32 -38.16
CA ALA A 424 -40.61 3.76 -38.36
C ALA A 424 -39.78 4.03 -39.63
N GLY A 425 -40.14 5.07 -40.38
CA GLY A 425 -39.37 5.58 -41.53
C GLY A 425 -38.33 6.65 -41.12
N PRO A 426 -37.39 7.01 -42.01
CA PRO A 426 -36.25 7.85 -41.65
C PRO A 426 -36.55 9.37 -41.74
N LEU A 427 -35.94 10.15 -40.84
CA LEU A 427 -35.81 11.61 -40.99
C LEU A 427 -34.38 12.09 -40.76
N VAL A 428 -33.78 12.55 -41.87
CA VAL A 428 -32.77 13.62 -42.05
C VAL A 428 -31.76 13.91 -40.91
N HIS A 429 -30.49 13.66 -41.23
CA HIS A 429 -29.31 14.18 -40.52
C HIS A 429 -29.02 15.67 -40.82
N PRO A 430 -28.59 16.44 -39.82
CA PRO A 430 -27.50 17.40 -39.95
C PRO A 430 -26.12 16.75 -39.74
N ARG A 431 -25.05 17.41 -40.22
CA ARG A 431 -23.62 17.02 -40.03
C ARG A 431 -23.00 17.84 -38.88
N GLY A 432 -21.88 17.48 -38.27
CA GLY A 432 -20.99 16.30 -38.39
C GLY A 432 -20.37 16.00 -37.00
N GLY A 433 -19.79 14.83 -36.73
CA GLY A 433 -18.51 14.33 -37.28
C GLY A 433 -17.42 14.59 -36.23
N LEU A 434 -16.79 13.60 -35.58
CA LEU A 434 -16.16 12.39 -36.13
C LEU A 434 -16.77 11.08 -35.60
N GLY A 435 -16.70 10.02 -36.41
CA GLY A 435 -17.10 8.67 -36.01
C GLY A 435 -16.09 7.61 -36.46
N LEU A 436 -15.74 6.69 -35.56
CA LEU A 436 -14.86 5.56 -35.87
C LEU A 436 -15.58 4.56 -36.79
N ARG A 437 -15.08 4.39 -38.02
CA ARG A 437 -15.42 3.27 -38.90
C ARG A 437 -14.35 2.19 -38.79
N LEU A 438 -14.75 1.00 -38.35
CA LEU A 438 -13.96 -0.22 -38.53
C LEU A 438 -14.34 -0.84 -39.89
N PRO A 439 -13.38 -1.14 -40.78
CA PRO A 439 -13.64 -1.91 -41.99
C PRO A 439 -13.59 -3.41 -41.70
N ASP A 440 -14.70 -4.12 -41.94
CA ASP A 440 -14.66 -5.57 -42.14
C ASP A 440 -14.14 -5.87 -43.56
N ASP A 441 -12.99 -6.54 -43.68
CA ASP A 441 -12.82 -7.67 -44.60
C ASP A 441 -11.44 -8.34 -44.50
N ARG A 442 -11.38 -9.55 -43.94
CA ARG A 442 -10.70 -10.73 -44.54
C ARG A 442 -10.83 -11.99 -43.67
N GLN A 443 -11.20 -13.08 -44.31
CA GLN A 443 -11.41 -14.40 -43.68
C GLN A 443 -10.08 -15.15 -43.47
N LEU A 444 -9.93 -15.89 -42.36
CA LEU A 444 -10.05 -17.36 -42.39
C LEU A 444 -9.74 -18.07 -41.04
N ALA A 445 -10.72 -18.84 -40.58
CA ALA A 445 -10.61 -20.14 -39.91
C ALA A 445 -9.55 -20.39 -38.79
N ARG A 446 -10.05 -20.45 -37.54
CA ARG A 446 -10.10 -21.70 -36.75
C ARG A 446 -11.11 -21.57 -35.58
N GLY A 447 -12.16 -22.39 -35.61
CA GLY A 447 -13.28 -22.28 -34.66
C GLY A 447 -12.99 -22.85 -33.27
N VAL A 448 -13.36 -22.11 -32.23
CA VAL A 448 -13.40 -22.60 -30.84
C VAL A 448 -14.52 -23.64 -30.70
N ARG A 449 -14.20 -24.81 -30.15
CA ARG A 449 -15.19 -25.89 -29.94
C ARG A 449 -16.11 -25.56 -28.76
N ARG A 450 -17.42 -25.62 -28.96
CA ARG A 450 -18.40 -25.65 -27.86
C ARG A 450 -18.12 -26.84 -26.95
N LEU A 451 -17.89 -26.60 -25.66
CA LEU A 451 -17.91 -27.65 -24.64
C LEU A 451 -19.36 -28.09 -24.38
N ARG A 452 -19.55 -29.37 -24.03
CA ARG A 452 -20.85 -29.95 -23.67
C ARG A 452 -21.01 -30.04 -22.15
N PRO A 453 -22.21 -29.81 -21.59
CA PRO A 453 -22.44 -29.99 -20.15
C PRO A 453 -22.41 -31.48 -19.75
N PRO A 454 -21.86 -31.82 -18.57
CA PRO A 454 -21.90 -33.18 -18.03
C PRO A 454 -23.13 -33.42 -17.15
N GLN A 455 -23.88 -34.49 -17.40
CA GLN A 455 -24.88 -35.02 -16.46
C GLN A 455 -24.88 -36.55 -16.39
N ALA A 456 -25.23 -37.05 -15.20
CA ALA A 456 -25.76 -38.39 -14.89
C ALA A 456 -24.94 -39.66 -15.25
N ARG A 457 -24.19 -40.17 -14.25
CA ARG A 457 -24.02 -41.60 -13.87
C ARG A 457 -23.09 -41.67 -12.62
N GLY A 458 -23.33 -42.46 -11.57
CA GLY A 458 -24.54 -43.21 -11.22
C GLY A 458 -24.31 -44.24 -10.09
N ARG A 459 -24.98 -44.04 -8.94
CA ARG A 459 -25.25 -45.01 -7.83
C ARG A 459 -24.06 -45.69 -7.11
N GLY A 460 -23.97 -45.44 -5.80
CA GLY A 460 -23.42 -46.36 -4.79
C GLY A 460 -24.17 -46.17 -3.48
N ARG A 461 -24.71 -47.26 -2.88
CA ARG A 461 -25.46 -47.22 -1.61
C ARG A 461 -24.64 -47.86 -0.48
N ALA A 462 -24.69 -47.27 0.70
CA ALA A 462 -24.44 -47.92 1.99
C ALA A 462 -25.45 -47.38 3.02
N ALA A 463 -25.69 -48.12 4.10
CA ALA A 463 -26.85 -47.93 4.97
C ALA A 463 -26.65 -46.89 6.10
N ALA A 464 -27.77 -46.40 6.63
CA ALA A 464 -27.83 -45.64 7.88
C ALA A 464 -28.11 -46.56 9.09
N ALA A 465 -27.64 -46.16 10.27
CA ALA A 465 -28.00 -46.72 11.57
C ALA A 465 -28.04 -45.59 12.62
N ALA A 466 -28.75 -45.79 13.74
CA ALA A 466 -29.11 -44.71 14.66
C ALA A 466 -28.99 -45.09 16.15
N HIS A 467 -29.13 -44.07 17.01
CA HIS A 467 -29.18 -44.09 18.49
C HIS A 467 -27.87 -44.40 19.25
N GLY A 468 -27.81 -43.88 20.49
CA GLY A 468 -26.79 -44.22 21.49
C GLY A 468 -26.21 -42.99 22.21
N ALA A 469 -26.67 -42.72 23.44
CA ALA A 469 -26.11 -41.67 24.29
C ALA A 469 -25.77 -42.22 25.68
N ARG A 470 -24.57 -41.89 26.21
CA ARG A 470 -24.32 -41.56 27.63
C ARG A 470 -22.83 -41.29 27.96
N ARG A 471 -22.64 -40.34 28.88
CA ARG A 471 -21.59 -40.15 29.91
C ARG A 471 -20.25 -40.92 29.74
N GLY A 472 -19.18 -40.15 29.51
CA GLY A 472 -17.80 -40.65 29.49
C GLY A 472 -17.08 -40.81 30.83
N LEU A 473 -15.76 -40.93 30.73
CA LEU A 473 -14.75 -40.94 31.80
C LEU A 473 -13.41 -40.41 31.24
N ARG A 474 -12.47 -40.03 32.12
CA ARG A 474 -11.10 -39.63 31.75
C ARG A 474 -10.11 -40.76 32.08
N ALA A 475 -9.19 -41.09 31.18
CA ALA A 475 -8.00 -41.88 31.51
C ALA A 475 -6.79 -41.60 30.59
N ALA A 476 -5.62 -41.54 31.22
CA ALA A 476 -4.23 -41.79 30.76
C ALA A 476 -3.74 -41.43 29.32
N ARG A 477 -2.48 -40.98 29.26
CA ARG A 477 -1.65 -40.89 28.04
C ARG A 477 -1.10 -42.28 27.66
N ALA A 478 -1.13 -42.61 26.37
CA ALA A 478 -0.12 -43.43 25.69
C ALA A 478 0.10 -42.85 24.27
N GLY A 479 1.28 -43.04 23.69
CA GLY A 479 1.71 -42.30 22.51
C GLY A 479 1.46 -42.98 21.16
N LEU A 480 1.07 -42.18 20.17
CA LEU A 480 1.17 -42.49 18.74
C LEU A 480 1.56 -41.18 18.01
N MET A 481 2.50 -41.23 17.07
CA MET A 481 2.88 -40.05 16.28
C MET A 481 1.77 -39.72 15.26
N PRO A 482 1.45 -38.43 15.01
CA PRO A 482 0.59 -38.06 13.90
C PRO A 482 1.27 -38.36 12.55
N PRO A 483 0.50 -38.65 11.48
CA PRO A 483 1.06 -39.00 10.18
C PRO A 483 1.86 -37.85 9.56
N VAL A 484 2.94 -38.23 8.86
CA VAL A 484 3.97 -37.33 8.32
C VAL A 484 3.42 -36.27 7.35
N SER A 485 2.25 -36.51 6.74
CA SER A 485 1.56 -35.55 5.86
C SER A 485 1.31 -34.19 6.54
N ARG A 486 0.85 -34.17 7.81
CA ARG A 486 0.52 -32.92 8.53
C ARG A 486 1.74 -32.09 8.96
N LEU A 487 2.96 -32.63 8.87
CA LEU A 487 4.20 -31.89 9.15
C LEU A 487 4.64 -31.00 7.98
N ARG A 488 4.04 -31.12 6.79
CA ARG A 488 4.42 -30.32 5.62
C ARG A 488 3.68 -28.97 5.56
N GLU A 489 2.40 -28.96 5.89
CA GLU A 489 1.55 -27.75 5.87
C GLU A 489 1.87 -26.80 7.04
N ALA A 490 2.14 -27.35 8.23
CA ALA A 490 2.49 -26.58 9.44
C ALA A 490 3.80 -25.76 9.36
N VAL A 491 4.57 -25.88 8.28
CA VAL A 491 5.84 -25.14 8.08
C VAL A 491 5.63 -23.76 7.43
N HIS A 492 4.52 -23.56 6.71
CA HIS A 492 4.28 -22.31 5.94
C HIS A 492 3.68 -21.16 6.75
N TYR A 493 3.25 -21.38 7.99
CA TYR A 493 2.64 -20.32 8.80
C TYR A 493 3.66 -19.24 9.24
N ARG A 494 3.61 -18.08 8.59
CA ARG A 494 4.22 -16.77 8.93
C ARG A 494 5.58 -16.79 9.64
N ARG A 495 6.54 -17.63 9.21
CA ARG A 495 7.93 -17.57 9.69
C ARG A 495 8.58 -16.25 9.27
N SER A 496 8.85 -15.38 10.25
CA SER A 496 9.55 -14.10 10.06
C SER A 496 10.91 -14.26 9.35
N LEU A 497 11.39 -13.21 8.67
CA LEU A 497 12.67 -13.26 7.93
C LEU A 497 13.83 -13.81 8.78
N ALA A 498 13.91 -13.42 10.06
CA ALA A 498 14.93 -13.90 10.99
C ALA A 498 14.93 -15.43 11.18
N SER A 499 13.75 -16.05 11.28
CA SER A 499 13.64 -17.51 11.44
C SER A 499 13.79 -18.25 10.11
N ARG A 500 13.56 -17.61 8.95
CA ARG A 500 13.93 -18.15 7.63
C ARG A 500 15.45 -18.20 7.46
N VAL A 501 16.15 -17.10 7.77
CA VAL A 501 17.63 -17.03 7.72
C VAL A 501 18.25 -18.06 8.67
N THR A 502 17.82 -18.09 9.93
CA THR A 502 18.31 -19.05 10.93
C THR A 502 18.12 -20.51 10.46
N LEU A 503 16.96 -20.83 9.89
CA LEU A 503 16.68 -22.18 9.36
C LEU A 503 17.62 -22.53 8.20
N LEU A 504 17.77 -21.62 7.23
CA LEU A 504 18.59 -21.86 6.04
C LEU A 504 20.07 -22.02 6.39
N THR A 505 20.62 -21.19 7.28
CA THR A 505 22.01 -21.35 7.76
C THR A 505 22.19 -22.65 8.54
N THR A 506 21.22 -23.05 9.38
CA THR A 506 21.28 -24.32 10.13
C THR A 506 21.24 -25.52 9.19
N ILE A 507 20.39 -25.49 8.15
CA ILE A 507 20.32 -26.56 7.14
C ILE A 507 21.60 -26.62 6.31
N ALA A 508 22.12 -25.47 5.85
CA ALA A 508 23.34 -25.43 5.05
C ALA A 508 24.56 -25.98 5.82
N VAL A 509 24.74 -25.58 7.08
CA VAL A 509 25.78 -26.14 7.97
C VAL A 509 25.51 -27.60 8.26
N GLY A 510 24.26 -28.01 8.53
CA GLY A 510 23.90 -29.40 8.79
C GLY A 510 24.21 -30.34 7.62
N VAL A 511 23.93 -29.92 6.39
CA VAL A 511 24.28 -30.67 5.17
C VAL A 511 25.81 -30.73 5.00
N ALA A 512 26.52 -29.62 5.15
CA ALA A 512 27.98 -29.61 5.05
C ALA A 512 28.65 -30.52 6.10
N VAL A 513 28.20 -30.45 7.36
CA VAL A 513 28.66 -31.31 8.45
C VAL A 513 28.34 -32.79 8.16
N ALA A 514 27.13 -33.10 7.69
CA ALA A 514 26.74 -34.48 7.37
C ALA A 514 27.56 -35.06 6.20
N VAL A 515 27.86 -34.27 5.16
CA VAL A 515 28.70 -34.70 4.03
C VAL A 515 30.14 -34.94 4.49
N VAL A 516 30.75 -34.01 5.24
CA VAL A 516 32.13 -34.16 5.74
C VAL A 516 32.25 -35.34 6.73
N ALA A 517 31.30 -35.47 7.66
CA ALA A 517 31.24 -36.59 8.60
C ALA A 517 31.05 -37.94 7.89
N GLY A 518 30.14 -38.01 6.93
CA GLY A 518 29.87 -39.22 6.15
C GLY A 518 31.06 -39.64 5.30
N ALA A 519 31.69 -38.69 4.60
CA ALA A 519 32.90 -38.93 3.81
C ALA A 519 34.07 -39.37 4.70
N GLY A 520 34.33 -38.67 5.80
CA GLY A 520 35.40 -39.03 6.75
C GLY A 520 35.22 -40.43 7.34
N TYR A 521 34.00 -40.77 7.79
CA TYR A 521 33.69 -42.10 8.30
C TYR A 521 33.81 -43.19 7.21
N ALA A 522 33.36 -42.91 5.98
CA ALA A 522 33.50 -43.84 4.87
C ALA A 522 34.97 -44.10 4.51
N THR A 523 35.80 -43.05 4.44
CA THR A 523 37.25 -43.14 4.17
C THR A 523 37.95 -43.95 5.24
N VAL A 524 37.75 -43.64 6.53
CA VAL A 524 38.38 -44.40 7.63
C VAL A 524 37.92 -45.85 7.61
N ARG A 525 36.62 -46.12 7.41
CA ARG A 525 36.10 -47.50 7.30
C ARG A 525 36.72 -48.27 6.13
N GLN A 526 36.87 -47.65 4.96
CA GLN A 526 37.52 -48.26 3.80
C GLN A 526 39.00 -48.54 4.08
N GLN A 527 39.72 -47.57 4.65
CA GLN A 527 41.13 -47.71 4.97
C GLN A 527 41.37 -48.79 6.04
N SER A 528 40.56 -48.84 7.11
CA SER A 528 40.65 -49.90 8.13
C SER A 528 40.41 -51.29 7.55
N VAL A 529 39.42 -51.47 6.67
CA VAL A 529 39.15 -52.77 6.05
C VAL A 529 40.26 -53.16 5.06
N ALA A 530 40.76 -52.23 4.24
CA ALA A 530 41.87 -52.50 3.32
C ALA A 530 43.16 -52.88 4.08
N THR A 531 43.52 -52.11 5.11
CA THR A 531 44.71 -52.39 5.95
C THR A 531 44.60 -53.76 6.64
N LEU A 532 43.39 -54.16 7.04
CA LEU A 532 43.14 -55.47 7.64
C LEU A 532 43.17 -56.60 6.58
N ASP A 533 42.64 -56.37 5.38
CA ASP A 533 42.71 -57.33 4.26
C ASP A 533 44.15 -57.62 3.82
N ASP A 534 44.97 -56.57 3.71
CA ASP A 534 46.37 -56.69 3.30
C ASP A 534 47.22 -57.33 4.43
N SER A 535 47.05 -56.88 5.68
CA SER A 535 47.69 -57.51 6.85
C SER A 535 47.32 -59.00 7.00
N LEU A 536 46.06 -59.37 6.73
CA LEU A 536 45.66 -60.77 6.71
C LEU A 536 46.25 -61.53 5.52
N ARG A 537 46.40 -60.90 4.34
CA ARG A 537 47.04 -61.54 3.17
C ARG A 537 48.50 -61.84 3.44
N ASP A 538 49.24 -60.88 3.97
CA ASP A 538 50.68 -61.03 4.22
C ASP A 538 50.92 -62.09 5.30
N ARG A 539 50.13 -62.09 6.37
CA ARG A 539 50.13 -63.17 7.39
C ARG A 539 49.78 -64.54 6.79
N ALA A 540 48.76 -64.61 5.93
CA ALA A 540 48.33 -65.87 5.33
C ALA A 540 49.40 -66.44 4.37
N VAL A 541 50.02 -65.60 3.55
CA VAL A 541 51.10 -66.00 2.62
C VAL A 541 52.34 -66.44 3.40
N ALA A 542 52.76 -65.68 4.41
CA ALA A 542 53.92 -66.05 5.25
C ALA A 542 53.68 -67.37 6.00
N ALA A 543 52.49 -67.58 6.57
CA ALA A 543 52.14 -68.83 7.23
C ALA A 543 52.01 -70.01 6.25
N ALA A 544 51.49 -69.80 5.04
CA ALA A 544 51.36 -70.85 4.01
C ALA A 544 52.70 -71.28 3.39
N GLN A 545 53.75 -70.46 3.53
CA GLN A 545 55.13 -70.78 3.15
C GLN A 545 55.91 -71.49 4.26
N PHE A 546 55.35 -71.63 5.47
CA PHE A 546 56.07 -72.20 6.62
C PHE A 546 55.92 -73.74 6.64
N ASP A 547 57.01 -74.45 6.32
CA ASP A 547 56.97 -75.88 5.98
C ASP A 547 56.60 -76.83 7.13
N ALA A 548 56.60 -76.33 8.38
CA ALA A 548 56.25 -77.11 9.58
C ALA A 548 54.82 -77.68 9.55
N TYR A 549 53.93 -77.15 8.70
CA TYR A 549 52.59 -77.73 8.46
C TYR A 549 52.60 -79.09 7.74
N GLN A 550 53.74 -79.53 7.19
CA GLN A 550 53.89 -80.87 6.60
C GLN A 550 54.47 -81.91 7.59
N THR A 551 55.05 -81.48 8.71
CA THR A 551 55.86 -82.35 9.60
C THR A 551 55.39 -82.39 11.06
N LEU A 552 54.56 -81.45 11.52
CA LEU A 552 53.99 -81.45 12.86
C LEU A 552 52.62 -82.14 12.92
N ASP A 553 52.35 -82.79 14.05
CA ASP A 553 51.00 -83.20 14.43
C ASP A 553 50.07 -81.96 14.39
N PRO A 554 48.90 -81.99 13.73
CA PRO A 554 47.92 -80.91 13.74
C PRO A 554 47.46 -80.46 15.14
N ALA A 555 47.71 -81.24 16.20
CA ALA A 555 47.54 -80.85 17.60
C ALA A 555 48.66 -79.94 18.15
N GLN A 556 49.82 -79.87 17.49
CA GLN A 556 51.03 -79.17 17.94
C GLN A 556 51.45 -78.00 17.03
N ILE A 557 50.51 -77.39 16.32
CA ILE A 557 50.77 -76.17 15.52
C ILE A 557 51.36 -75.08 16.43
N PRO A 558 52.56 -74.53 16.14
CA PRO A 558 53.23 -73.62 17.07
C PRO A 558 52.47 -72.31 17.25
N SER A 559 52.35 -71.86 18.50
CA SER A 559 51.84 -70.53 18.86
C SER A 559 52.63 -69.38 18.22
N VAL A 560 53.86 -69.66 17.76
CA VAL A 560 54.72 -68.77 16.96
C VAL A 560 54.08 -68.34 15.64
N VAL A 561 53.29 -69.19 14.97
CA VAL A 561 52.55 -68.80 13.76
C VAL A 561 51.26 -68.04 14.13
N SER A 562 50.65 -68.40 15.27
CA SER A 562 49.48 -67.73 15.86
C SER A 562 49.86 -66.45 16.64
N GLY A 563 50.73 -65.60 16.06
CA GLY A 563 51.34 -64.42 16.70
C GLY A 563 50.38 -63.28 17.11
N ALA A 564 49.07 -63.49 17.05
CA ALA A 564 48.05 -62.65 17.66
C ALA A 564 46.83 -63.53 18.06
N SER A 565 46.30 -63.32 19.27
CA SER A 565 45.25 -64.16 19.87
C SER A 565 43.84 -63.97 19.28
N ASP A 566 43.71 -63.14 18.25
CA ASP A 566 42.46 -62.78 17.57
C ASP A 566 42.26 -63.45 16.20
N VAL A 567 43.21 -64.27 15.76
CA VAL A 567 43.19 -65.01 14.49
C VAL A 567 42.88 -66.49 14.72
N SER A 568 41.75 -66.96 14.17
CA SER A 568 41.50 -68.40 13.96
C SER A 568 42.19 -68.88 12.67
N ILE A 569 42.80 -70.05 12.74
CA ILE A 569 43.46 -70.74 11.61
C ILE A 569 42.66 -71.99 11.24
N VAL A 570 42.43 -72.19 9.95
CA VAL A 570 41.80 -73.40 9.41
C VAL A 570 42.66 -73.94 8.26
N LEU A 571 43.21 -75.14 8.42
CA LEU A 571 43.92 -75.86 7.37
C LEU A 571 42.96 -76.83 6.69
N ILE A 572 42.73 -76.63 5.40
CA ILE A 572 41.87 -77.46 4.56
C ILE A 572 42.77 -78.47 3.82
N ASP A 573 42.53 -79.76 4.01
CA ASP A 573 43.14 -80.82 3.20
C ASP A 573 42.07 -81.68 2.52
N LEU A 574 42.00 -81.58 1.19
CA LEU A 574 41.08 -82.35 0.36
C LEU A 574 41.52 -83.79 0.12
N ARG A 575 42.79 -84.15 0.40
CA ARG A 575 43.33 -85.51 0.25
C ARG A 575 42.73 -86.47 1.26
N VAL A 576 42.62 -86.01 2.52
CA VAL A 576 41.95 -86.71 3.62
C VAL A 576 40.52 -86.22 3.87
N ASN A 577 40.04 -85.27 3.06
CA ASN A 577 38.74 -84.59 3.18
C ASN A 577 38.45 -84.08 4.61
N ARG A 578 39.42 -83.37 5.22
CA ARG A 578 39.32 -82.82 6.58
C ARG A 578 39.73 -81.35 6.62
N ALA A 579 39.14 -80.63 7.57
CA ALA A 579 39.51 -79.26 7.91
C ALA A 579 39.96 -79.21 9.37
N TYR A 580 41.25 -79.04 9.59
CA TYR A 580 41.85 -78.85 10.91
C TYR A 580 41.64 -77.39 11.34
N ARG A 581 41.27 -77.16 12.60
CA ARG A 581 40.85 -75.84 13.10
C ARG A 581 41.56 -75.51 14.40
N TYR A 582 42.10 -74.29 14.49
CA TYR A 582 42.81 -73.77 15.65
C TYR A 582 42.31 -72.34 15.99
N PRO A 583 41.82 -72.08 17.21
CA PRO A 583 41.46 -73.06 18.24
C PRO A 583 40.37 -74.02 17.74
N LYS A 584 40.34 -75.24 18.29
CA LYS A 584 39.45 -76.35 17.87
C LYS A 584 37.96 -75.98 17.84
N GLU A 585 37.57 -75.03 18.70
CA GLU A 585 36.21 -74.57 18.94
C GLU A 585 35.78 -73.41 18.02
N THR A 586 36.67 -72.86 17.19
CA THR A 586 36.36 -71.69 16.35
C THR A 586 35.05 -71.87 15.56
N PRO A 587 34.11 -70.91 15.59
CA PRO A 587 32.82 -71.02 14.90
C PRO A 587 32.97 -70.91 13.38
N VAL A 588 34.16 -70.54 12.89
CA VAL A 588 34.52 -70.44 11.48
C VAL A 588 34.53 -71.84 10.83
N ARG A 589 33.94 -71.93 9.64
CA ARG A 589 33.97 -73.14 8.79
C ARG A 589 34.27 -72.76 7.33
N PRO A 590 35.02 -73.59 6.59
CA PRO A 590 35.18 -73.45 5.15
C PRO A 590 33.83 -73.42 4.40
N ARG A 591 33.82 -72.75 3.26
CA ARG A 591 32.73 -72.71 2.28
C ARG A 591 33.31 -72.90 0.87
N GLN A 592 32.44 -73.05 -0.12
CA GLN A 592 32.82 -73.30 -1.52
C GLN A 592 34.01 -72.46 -2.04
N PRO A 593 34.10 -71.13 -1.81
CA PRO A 593 35.24 -70.33 -2.31
C PRO A 593 36.59 -70.69 -1.68
N ASP A 594 36.61 -71.27 -0.47
CA ASP A 594 37.85 -71.72 0.18
C ASP A 594 38.29 -73.09 -0.38
N LEU A 595 37.32 -73.96 -0.68
CA LEU A 595 37.57 -75.24 -1.35
C LEU A 595 38.10 -75.02 -2.78
N GLU A 596 37.63 -73.98 -3.48
CA GLU A 596 38.14 -73.60 -4.80
C GLU A 596 39.60 -73.12 -4.76
N VAL A 597 40.06 -72.54 -3.65
CA VAL A 597 41.49 -72.25 -3.44
C VAL A 597 42.29 -73.53 -3.20
N ALA A 598 41.80 -74.46 -2.38
CA ALA A 598 42.45 -75.76 -2.17
C ALA A 598 42.52 -76.63 -3.44
N LEU A 599 41.51 -76.53 -4.31
CA LEU A 599 41.50 -77.14 -5.65
C LEU A 599 42.41 -76.43 -6.68
N GLY A 600 43.02 -75.29 -6.32
CA GLY A 600 43.86 -74.49 -7.22
C GLY A 600 43.09 -73.74 -8.32
N LYS A 601 41.75 -73.63 -8.21
CA LYS A 601 40.91 -72.86 -9.14
C LYS A 601 41.01 -71.35 -8.91
N SER A 602 41.27 -70.94 -7.67
CA SER A 602 41.38 -69.54 -7.23
C SER A 602 42.71 -69.29 -6.52
N ARG A 603 43.41 -68.20 -6.83
CA ARG A 603 44.71 -67.86 -6.21
C ARG A 603 44.59 -67.44 -4.74
N SER A 604 43.46 -66.83 -4.37
CA SER A 604 43.07 -66.50 -3.00
C SER A 604 41.60 -66.10 -2.97
N THR A 605 40.95 -66.13 -1.80
CA THR A 605 39.65 -65.48 -1.60
C THR A 605 39.63 -64.66 -0.31
N THR A 606 38.94 -63.51 -0.30
CA THR A 606 38.82 -62.62 0.86
C THR A 606 37.37 -62.24 1.06
N ARG A 607 36.81 -62.47 2.25
CA ARG A 607 35.36 -62.45 2.50
C ARG A 607 35.02 -62.16 3.95
N THR A 608 33.91 -61.49 4.22
CA THR A 608 33.36 -61.36 5.58
C THR A 608 32.32 -62.46 5.82
N ILE A 609 32.34 -63.09 6.99
CA ILE A 609 31.28 -64.00 7.46
C ILE A 609 30.67 -63.49 8.76
N SER A 610 29.46 -63.96 9.06
CA SER A 610 28.95 -64.01 10.43
C SER A 610 29.09 -65.45 10.94
N ALA A 611 29.56 -65.61 12.18
CA ALA A 611 29.77 -66.89 12.86
C ALA A 611 29.75 -66.64 14.38
N GLY A 612 29.04 -67.47 15.16
CA GLY A 612 28.92 -67.29 16.62
C GLY A 612 28.19 -66.03 17.09
N GLY A 613 27.59 -65.25 16.19
CA GLY A 613 27.01 -63.92 16.47
C GLY A 613 27.94 -62.75 16.10
N GLU A 614 29.24 -63.00 16.00
CA GLU A 614 30.26 -62.04 15.56
C GLU A 614 30.42 -62.02 14.03
N GLN A 615 31.11 -60.99 13.53
CA GLN A 615 31.59 -60.95 12.15
C GLN A 615 33.11 -61.21 12.11
N TYR A 616 33.54 -62.09 11.21
CA TYR A 616 34.95 -62.40 10.96
C TYR A 616 35.34 -61.97 9.55
N ARG A 617 36.52 -61.37 9.39
CA ARG A 617 37.16 -61.22 8.08
C ARG A 617 38.03 -62.44 7.83
N VAL A 618 37.81 -63.06 6.69
CA VAL A 618 38.42 -64.33 6.28
C VAL A 618 39.26 -64.09 5.05
N ILE A 619 40.45 -64.68 5.01
CA ILE A 619 41.24 -64.85 3.80
C ILE A 619 41.68 -66.31 3.67
N THR A 620 41.66 -66.84 2.45
CA THR A 620 42.11 -68.19 2.15
C THR A 620 43.14 -68.14 1.01
N VAL A 621 44.27 -68.82 1.19
CA VAL A 621 45.39 -68.93 0.25
C VAL A 621 45.77 -70.40 0.05
N PRO A 622 46.34 -70.82 -1.10
CA PRO A 622 46.85 -72.17 -1.28
C PRO A 622 48.02 -72.43 -0.31
N ALA A 623 48.11 -73.66 0.20
CA ALA A 623 49.24 -74.09 1.04
C ALA A 623 50.25 -74.91 0.20
N ALA A 624 51.38 -75.28 0.81
CA ALA A 624 52.55 -75.88 0.14
C ALA A 624 52.26 -77.11 -0.74
N SER A 625 51.18 -77.86 -0.47
CA SER A 625 50.84 -79.09 -1.21
C SER A 625 49.56 -78.97 -2.04
N ARG A 626 49.58 -79.52 -3.27
CA ARG A 626 48.41 -79.50 -4.17
C ARG A 626 47.23 -80.26 -3.54
N GLY A 627 46.08 -79.60 -3.41
CA GLY A 627 44.91 -80.10 -2.67
C GLY A 627 44.75 -79.50 -1.26
N THR A 628 45.66 -78.62 -0.81
CA THR A 628 45.61 -77.98 0.52
C THR A 628 45.49 -76.45 0.44
N ALA A 629 44.81 -75.84 1.42
CA ALA A 629 44.71 -74.39 1.57
C ALA A 629 44.72 -73.96 3.05
N LEU A 630 45.31 -72.80 3.31
CA LEU A 630 45.33 -72.14 4.60
C LEU A 630 44.31 -71.00 4.63
N MET A 631 43.39 -71.05 5.59
CA MET A 631 42.33 -70.08 5.80
C MET A 631 42.55 -69.38 7.15
N LEU A 632 42.82 -68.07 7.13
CA LEU A 632 42.88 -67.23 8.33
C LEU A 632 41.56 -66.48 8.51
N ALA A 633 41.11 -66.33 9.75
CA ALA A 633 39.88 -65.62 10.09
C ALA A 633 40.05 -64.79 11.38
N GLN A 634 39.97 -63.48 11.27
CA GLN A 634 40.13 -62.54 12.38
C GLN A 634 38.78 -61.92 12.75
N SER A 635 38.49 -61.75 14.05
CA SER A 635 37.24 -61.11 14.47
C SER A 635 37.26 -59.62 14.14
N LEU A 636 36.19 -59.14 13.50
CA LEU A 636 35.97 -57.71 13.24
C LEU A 636 35.39 -56.98 14.47
N GLU A 637 35.19 -57.65 15.61
CA GLU A 637 34.53 -57.07 16.78
C GLU A 637 35.26 -55.81 17.28
N GLN A 638 36.58 -55.86 17.48
CA GLN A 638 37.40 -54.69 17.86
C GLN A 638 37.33 -53.56 16.81
N THR A 639 37.40 -53.90 15.52
CA THR A 639 37.30 -52.93 14.41
C THR A 639 35.91 -52.28 14.39
N ASN A 640 34.84 -53.05 14.60
CA ASN A 640 33.47 -52.56 14.66
C ASN A 640 33.21 -51.74 15.94
N GLN A 641 33.82 -52.07 17.08
CA GLN A 641 33.81 -51.22 18.28
C GLN A 641 34.50 -49.87 18.00
N LEU A 642 35.68 -49.86 17.38
CA LEU A 642 36.41 -48.64 17.02
C LEU A 642 35.59 -47.77 16.05
N LEU A 643 35.06 -48.35 14.97
CA LEU A 643 34.18 -47.64 14.04
C LEU A 643 32.88 -47.16 14.72
N THR A 644 32.34 -47.91 15.68
CA THR A 644 31.16 -47.48 16.45
C THR A 644 31.46 -46.29 17.36
N ARG A 645 32.62 -46.28 18.03
CA ARG A 645 33.09 -45.13 18.83
C ARG A 645 33.35 -43.91 17.93
N LEU A 646 34.00 -44.10 16.78
CA LEU A 646 34.22 -43.03 15.81
C LEU A 646 32.89 -42.45 15.30
N ARG A 647 31.91 -43.31 15.00
CA ARG A 647 30.56 -42.91 14.59
C ARG A 647 29.85 -42.09 15.68
N THR A 648 29.87 -42.52 16.94
CA THR A 648 29.18 -41.77 18.02
C THR A 648 29.86 -40.44 18.32
N VAL A 649 31.20 -40.38 18.33
CA VAL A 649 31.97 -39.12 18.49
C VAL A 649 31.73 -38.16 17.33
N THR A 650 31.72 -38.65 16.08
CA THR A 650 31.49 -37.80 14.91
C THR A 650 30.05 -37.26 14.88
N LEU A 651 29.06 -38.08 15.25
CA LEU A 651 27.66 -37.65 15.33
C LEU A 651 27.42 -36.64 16.48
N SER A 652 28.04 -36.82 17.65
CA SER A 652 27.87 -35.89 18.77
C SER A 652 28.56 -34.55 18.50
N LEU A 653 29.78 -34.56 17.94
CA LEU A 653 30.49 -33.35 17.52
C LEU A 653 29.73 -32.62 16.40
N GLY A 654 29.20 -33.36 15.42
CA GLY A 654 28.38 -32.80 14.34
C GLY A 654 27.09 -32.15 14.87
N ALA A 655 26.38 -32.81 15.78
CA ALA A 655 25.18 -32.26 16.42
C ALA A 655 25.49 -30.99 17.23
N ALA A 656 26.61 -30.96 17.96
CA ALA A 656 27.06 -29.78 18.70
C ALA A 656 27.40 -28.60 17.76
N GLY A 657 28.08 -28.87 16.64
CA GLY A 657 28.37 -27.86 15.61
C GLY A 657 27.11 -27.27 14.96
N ILE A 658 26.11 -28.11 14.66
CA ILE A 658 24.81 -27.68 14.12
C ILE A 658 24.05 -26.82 15.15
N LEU A 659 24.05 -27.21 16.42
CA LEU A 659 23.43 -26.44 17.51
C LEU A 659 24.10 -25.06 17.67
N LEU A 660 25.43 -25.00 17.65
CA LEU A 660 26.19 -23.76 17.71
C LEU A 660 25.87 -22.84 16.51
N ALA A 661 25.79 -23.39 15.31
CA ALA A 661 25.42 -22.65 14.10
C ALA A 661 23.98 -22.12 14.15
N ALA A 662 23.04 -22.88 14.73
CA ALA A 662 21.66 -22.42 14.94
C ALA A 662 21.59 -21.24 15.93
N VAL A 663 22.33 -21.31 17.04
CA VAL A 663 22.41 -20.22 18.03
C VAL A 663 23.06 -18.97 17.44
N ALA A 664 24.16 -19.14 16.69
CA ALA A 664 24.85 -18.02 16.01
C ALA A 664 23.97 -17.38 14.94
N GLY A 665 23.34 -18.18 14.07
CA GLY A 665 22.41 -17.71 13.05
C GLY A 665 21.22 -16.95 13.63
N TRP A 666 20.66 -17.45 14.75
CA TRP A 666 19.58 -16.78 15.48
C TRP A 666 20.03 -15.44 16.07
N ALA A 667 21.23 -15.37 16.66
CA ALA A 667 21.76 -14.14 17.26
C ALA A 667 22.02 -13.06 16.20
N VAL A 668 22.65 -13.43 15.07
CA VAL A 668 22.87 -12.53 13.92
C VAL A 668 21.53 -12.05 13.35
N ALA A 669 20.62 -12.98 13.06
CA ALA A 669 19.32 -12.65 12.46
C ALA A 669 18.42 -11.82 13.40
N ARG A 670 18.51 -12.01 14.72
CA ARG A 670 17.76 -11.22 15.71
C ARG A 670 18.31 -9.80 15.86
N ASN A 671 19.63 -9.63 15.82
CA ASN A 671 20.26 -8.32 16.00
C ASN A 671 20.25 -7.49 14.71
N GLY A 672 20.64 -8.06 13.57
CA GLY A 672 20.68 -7.35 12.29
C GLY A 672 19.31 -6.89 11.78
N LEU A 673 18.24 -7.62 12.10
CA LEU A 673 16.86 -7.25 11.73
C LEU A 673 16.13 -6.45 12.82
N ARG A 674 16.82 -6.01 13.88
CA ARG A 674 16.22 -5.16 14.92
C ARG A 674 15.95 -3.72 14.45
N PRO A 675 16.87 -3.02 13.74
CA PRO A 675 16.60 -1.65 13.27
C PRO A 675 15.42 -1.59 12.30
N VAL A 676 15.36 -2.52 11.35
CA VAL A 676 14.24 -2.64 10.39
C VAL A 676 12.89 -2.76 11.11
N ARG A 677 12.79 -3.61 12.15
CA ARG A 677 11.55 -3.75 12.93
C ARG A 677 11.19 -2.49 13.71
N LYS A 678 12.18 -1.75 14.24
CA LYS A 678 11.94 -0.46 14.90
C LYS A 678 11.35 0.54 13.90
N LEU A 679 11.96 0.65 12.71
CA LEU A 679 11.47 1.50 11.63
C LEU A 679 10.04 1.11 11.20
N THR A 680 9.75 -0.18 10.96
CA THR A 680 8.40 -0.65 10.62
C THR A 680 7.39 -0.24 11.69
N THR A 681 7.66 -0.50 12.98
CA THR A 681 6.73 -0.12 14.06
C THR A 681 6.58 1.39 14.24
N SER A 682 7.62 2.19 13.98
CA SER A 682 7.49 3.65 13.93
C SER A 682 6.60 4.11 12.77
N VAL A 683 6.72 3.53 11.57
CA VAL A 683 5.86 3.85 10.43
C VAL A 683 4.40 3.38 10.66
N GLU A 684 4.19 2.20 11.24
CA GLU A 684 2.87 1.71 11.69
C GLU A 684 2.24 2.63 12.75
N GLU A 685 3.06 3.22 13.64
CA GLU A 685 2.60 4.16 14.67
C GLU A 685 2.27 5.54 14.08
N ILE A 686 3.08 6.05 13.15
CA ILE A 686 2.78 7.29 12.41
C ILE A 686 1.49 7.12 11.60
N ALA A 687 1.33 6.01 10.87
CA ALA A 687 0.13 5.72 10.09
C ALA A 687 -1.14 5.57 10.94
N ARG A 688 -1.02 5.04 12.18
CA ARG A 688 -2.14 4.88 13.12
C ARG A 688 -2.50 6.16 13.88
N THR A 689 -1.54 7.03 14.14
CA THR A 689 -1.71 8.20 15.03
C THR A 689 -1.67 9.54 14.31
N GLU A 690 -1.29 9.55 13.02
CA GLU A 690 -1.04 10.73 12.19
C GLU A 690 -0.01 11.74 12.72
N ARG A 691 0.71 11.37 13.79
CA ARG A 691 1.78 12.17 14.38
C ARG A 691 3.04 12.03 13.52
N LEU A 692 3.46 13.10 12.88
CA LEU A 692 4.68 13.14 12.05
C LEU A 692 5.95 13.32 12.91
N ASP A 693 6.05 12.60 14.03
CA ASP A 693 7.22 12.63 14.92
C ASP A 693 8.45 12.03 14.18
N PRO A 694 9.61 12.71 14.14
CA PRO A 694 10.79 12.22 13.41
C PRO A 694 11.33 10.87 13.91
N ILE A 695 11.66 9.99 12.97
CA ILE A 695 12.16 8.63 13.24
C ILE A 695 13.65 8.69 13.61
N GLU A 696 14.03 8.07 14.72
CA GLU A 696 15.42 8.03 15.20
C GLU A 696 16.34 7.24 14.26
N VAL A 697 17.31 7.93 13.65
CA VAL A 697 18.29 7.36 12.71
C VAL A 697 19.44 6.70 13.48
N GLU A 698 19.37 5.38 13.68
CA GLU A 698 20.47 4.58 14.22
C GLU A 698 21.40 4.07 13.10
N GLY A 699 22.71 4.37 13.18
CA GLY A 699 23.74 3.75 12.34
C GLY A 699 24.21 4.57 11.13
N LYS A 700 24.76 3.88 10.12
CA LYS A 700 25.27 4.44 8.84
C LYS A 700 25.08 3.47 7.66
N ASP A 701 24.18 2.51 7.80
CA ASP A 701 23.92 1.45 6.83
C ASP A 701 22.73 1.79 5.91
N GLU A 702 22.25 0.81 5.16
CA GLU A 702 21.07 0.90 4.29
C GLU A 702 19.80 1.32 5.07
N VAL A 703 19.67 0.90 6.32
CA VAL A 703 18.51 1.22 7.17
C VAL A 703 18.59 2.66 7.65
N ALA A 704 19.78 3.14 8.02
CA ALA A 704 20.00 4.54 8.37
C ALA A 704 19.66 5.49 7.20
N ARG A 705 20.02 5.12 5.95
CA ARG A 705 19.63 5.88 4.76
C ARG A 705 18.13 5.86 4.50
N LEU A 706 17.48 4.71 4.70
CA LEU A 706 16.02 4.59 4.57
C LEU A 706 15.26 5.44 5.60
N SER A 707 15.68 5.43 6.87
CA SER A 707 15.10 6.29 7.92
C SER A 707 15.29 7.78 7.61
N ALA A 708 16.41 8.19 7.01
CA ALA A 708 16.64 9.56 6.59
C ALA A 708 15.67 10.01 5.48
N ALA A 709 15.48 9.19 4.44
CA ALA A 709 14.52 9.46 3.37
C ALA A 709 13.06 9.49 3.87
N PHE A 710 12.70 8.65 4.83
CA PHE A 710 11.40 8.74 5.51
C PHE A 710 11.25 10.06 6.29
N ASN A 711 12.27 10.53 7.00
CA ASN A 711 12.21 11.82 7.70
C ASN A 711 12.08 13.03 6.75
N GLU A 712 12.70 12.97 5.57
CA GLU A 712 12.54 13.98 4.52
C GLU A 712 11.09 14.02 3.99
N MET A 713 10.49 12.86 3.72
CA MET A 713 9.08 12.72 3.36
C MET A 713 8.14 13.24 4.45
N LEU A 714 8.39 12.89 5.73
CA LEU A 714 7.60 13.36 6.87
C LEU A 714 7.69 14.88 7.05
N GLY A 715 8.89 15.46 6.84
CA GLY A 715 9.09 16.91 6.86
C GLY A 715 8.29 17.63 5.76
N SER A 716 8.34 17.12 4.52
CA SER A 716 7.54 17.65 3.41
C SER A 716 6.03 17.54 3.69
N LEU A 717 5.58 16.42 4.26
CA LEU A 717 4.17 16.21 4.60
C LEU A 717 3.68 17.12 5.73
N SER A 718 4.51 17.37 6.75
CA SER A 718 4.16 18.35 7.80
C SER A 718 4.07 19.74 7.22
N ALA A 719 5.08 20.18 6.45
CA ALA A 719 5.07 21.51 5.82
C ALA A 719 3.85 21.72 4.91
N SER A 720 3.36 20.66 4.24
CA SER A 720 2.12 20.72 3.46
C SER A 720 0.87 20.84 4.34
N ARG A 721 0.76 20.02 5.40
CA ARG A 721 -0.36 20.07 6.36
C ARG A 721 -0.43 21.40 7.10
N ASP A 722 0.71 21.99 7.44
CA ASP A 722 0.78 23.25 8.17
C ASP A 722 0.45 24.45 7.29
N ARG A 723 0.83 24.44 6.00
CA ARG A 723 0.32 25.41 4.99
C ARG A 723 -1.20 25.30 4.82
N GLN A 724 -1.73 24.09 4.64
CA GLN A 724 -3.18 23.86 4.48
C GLN A 724 -3.98 24.34 5.71
N ARG A 725 -3.47 24.08 6.92
CA ARG A 725 -4.07 24.60 8.17
C ARG A 725 -4.09 26.12 8.22
N GLN A 726 -3.02 26.77 7.79
CA GLN A 726 -2.94 28.23 7.77
C GLN A 726 -3.93 28.82 6.75
N LEU A 727 -3.98 28.29 5.53
CA LEU A 727 -4.98 28.68 4.52
C LEU A 727 -6.42 28.59 5.05
N VAL A 728 -6.77 27.51 5.75
CA VAL A 728 -8.11 27.33 6.38
C VAL A 728 -8.34 28.28 7.55
N ALA A 729 -7.30 28.61 8.33
CA ALA A 729 -7.40 29.56 9.44
C ALA A 729 -7.61 31.00 8.95
N ASP A 730 -6.84 31.41 7.94
CA ASP A 730 -6.88 32.75 7.33
C ASP A 730 -8.25 32.95 6.63
N ALA A 731 -8.66 32.01 5.76
CA ALA A 731 -10.00 32.02 5.15
C ALA A 731 -11.13 32.01 6.20
N GLY A 732 -10.94 31.25 7.28
CA GLY A 732 -11.85 31.21 8.42
C GLY A 732 -11.86 32.49 9.28
N HIS A 733 -10.94 33.43 9.07
CA HIS A 733 -11.01 34.80 9.59
C HIS A 733 -11.76 35.70 8.62
N GLU A 734 -11.31 35.74 7.37
CA GLU A 734 -11.76 36.67 6.34
C GLU A 734 -13.20 36.43 5.88
N LEU A 735 -13.71 35.19 5.93
CA LEU A 735 -15.14 34.91 5.71
C LEU A 735 -16.02 35.39 6.88
N ARG A 736 -15.50 35.48 8.11
CA ARG A 736 -16.29 35.83 9.30
C ARG A 736 -16.69 37.30 9.31
N THR A 737 -15.81 38.18 8.84
CA THR A 737 -16.01 39.64 8.83
C THR A 737 -17.23 40.06 8.00
N PRO A 738 -17.34 39.75 6.68
CA PRO A 738 -18.52 40.09 5.89
C PRO A 738 -19.77 39.35 6.35
N LEU A 739 -19.67 38.07 6.77
CA LEU A 739 -20.80 37.34 7.35
C LEU A 739 -21.35 38.00 8.63
N THR A 740 -20.49 38.64 9.43
CA THR A 740 -20.92 39.37 10.63
C THR A 740 -21.63 40.68 10.25
N SER A 741 -21.07 41.46 9.32
CA SER A 741 -21.73 42.71 8.89
C SER A 741 -23.04 42.47 8.15
N LEU A 742 -23.08 41.47 7.27
CA LEU A 742 -24.29 41.08 6.53
C LEU A 742 -25.39 40.63 7.49
N ARG A 743 -25.02 39.88 8.53
CA ARG A 743 -25.94 39.53 9.62
C ARG A 743 -26.45 40.77 10.34
N THR A 744 -25.59 41.71 10.73
CA THR A 744 -26.00 42.94 11.44
C THR A 744 -26.92 43.80 10.58
N ASN A 745 -26.63 43.96 9.28
CA ASN A 745 -27.48 44.75 8.37
C ASN A 745 -28.86 44.09 8.17
N LEU A 746 -28.92 42.76 8.06
CA LEU A 746 -30.19 42.02 8.02
C LEU A 746 -30.94 42.05 9.36
N GLU A 747 -30.25 42.03 10.50
CA GLU A 747 -30.88 42.18 11.83
C GLU A 747 -31.46 43.58 12.02
N LEU A 748 -30.80 44.64 11.54
CA LEU A 748 -31.32 46.02 11.54
C LEU A 748 -32.54 46.17 10.64
N LEU A 749 -32.48 45.66 9.40
CA LEU A 749 -33.62 45.63 8.48
C LEU A 749 -34.81 44.88 9.10
N SER A 750 -34.57 43.69 9.69
CA SER A 750 -35.60 42.86 10.32
C SER A 750 -36.18 43.47 11.60
N GLN A 751 -35.46 44.32 12.32
CA GLN A 751 -36.00 45.07 13.46
C GLN A 751 -36.87 46.25 13.00
N SER A 752 -36.53 46.89 11.89
CA SER A 752 -37.29 48.03 11.35
C SER A 752 -38.67 47.69 10.79
N GLU A 753 -38.92 46.42 10.44
CA GLU A 753 -40.21 45.93 9.95
C GLU A 753 -41.17 45.50 11.08
N GLN A 754 -40.76 45.60 12.35
CA GLN A 754 -41.60 45.23 13.49
C GLN A 754 -42.41 46.45 13.98
N GLU A 755 -43.66 46.23 14.39
CA GLU A 755 -44.60 47.29 14.84
C GLU A 755 -44.09 48.13 16.04
N SER A 756 -43.06 47.66 16.74
CA SER A 756 -42.40 48.36 17.87
C SER A 756 -40.94 48.74 17.59
N GLY A 757 -40.48 48.61 16.34
CA GLY A 757 -39.10 48.88 15.94
C GLY A 757 -38.83 50.35 15.56
N PRO A 758 -37.56 50.74 15.41
CA PRO A 758 -37.20 52.05 14.86
C PRO A 758 -37.58 52.14 13.37
N THR A 759 -38.36 53.15 13.00
CA THR A 759 -38.76 53.40 11.61
C THR A 759 -37.58 53.90 10.78
N LEU A 760 -36.95 53.00 10.01
CA LEU A 760 -35.94 53.37 9.02
C LEU A 760 -36.54 54.22 7.90
N SER A 761 -35.76 55.19 7.41
CA SER A 761 -36.15 55.98 6.24
C SER A 761 -36.14 55.11 4.97
N ALA A 762 -36.95 55.48 3.97
CA ALA A 762 -36.96 54.84 2.65
C ALA A 762 -35.65 55.07 1.85
N GLN A 763 -34.68 55.81 2.39
CA GLN A 763 -33.33 55.93 1.86
C GLN A 763 -32.37 55.00 2.62
N SER A 764 -32.37 55.04 3.96
CA SER A 764 -31.54 54.16 4.81
C SER A 764 -31.86 52.67 4.62
N ARG A 765 -33.10 52.33 4.25
CA ARG A 765 -33.47 50.97 3.82
C ARG A 765 -32.84 50.56 2.49
N ARG A 766 -32.61 51.48 1.55
CA ARG A 766 -31.89 51.20 0.30
C ARG A 766 -30.40 51.05 0.57
N GLU A 767 -29.80 52.00 1.30
CA GLU A 767 -28.40 51.96 1.72
C GLU A 767 -28.04 50.59 2.37
N LEU A 768 -28.87 50.09 3.30
CA LEU A 768 -28.67 48.76 3.92
C LEU A 768 -28.88 47.55 2.97
N LEU A 769 -29.69 47.68 1.92
CA LEU A 769 -29.89 46.62 0.91
C LEU A 769 -28.77 46.62 -0.14
N ASP A 770 -28.26 47.79 -0.49
CA ASP A 770 -27.09 47.96 -1.36
C ASP A 770 -25.82 47.44 -0.65
N ASP A 771 -25.64 47.75 0.64
CA ASP A 771 -24.59 47.16 1.50
C ASP A 771 -24.63 45.62 1.49
N VAL A 772 -25.81 45.02 1.74
CA VAL A 772 -25.97 43.56 1.75
C VAL A 772 -25.66 42.96 0.38
N SER A 773 -26.05 43.65 -0.70
CA SER A 773 -25.76 43.21 -2.07
C SER A 773 -24.27 43.26 -2.39
N ALA A 774 -23.57 44.33 -1.97
CA ALA A 774 -22.13 44.47 -2.10
C ALA A 774 -21.37 43.39 -1.29
N GLN A 775 -21.80 43.11 -0.07
CA GLN A 775 -21.20 42.09 0.79
C GLN A 775 -21.40 40.67 0.25
N ILE A 776 -22.52 40.38 -0.42
CA ILE A 776 -22.72 39.11 -1.16
C ILE A 776 -21.77 39.01 -2.36
N GLY A 777 -21.54 40.11 -3.09
CA GLY A 777 -20.56 40.17 -4.18
C GLY A 777 -19.11 39.95 -3.70
N GLU A 778 -18.73 40.58 -2.58
CA GLU A 778 -17.40 40.41 -1.97
C GLU A 778 -17.19 38.98 -1.44
N LEU A 779 -18.19 38.40 -0.76
CA LEU A 779 -18.18 36.98 -0.35
C LEU A 779 -18.04 36.04 -1.56
N THR A 780 -18.77 36.30 -2.64
CA THR A 780 -18.72 35.47 -3.86
C THR A 780 -17.32 35.51 -4.49
N THR A 781 -16.71 36.71 -4.54
CA THR A 781 -15.36 36.92 -5.05
C THR A 781 -14.32 36.20 -4.19
N LEU A 782 -14.37 36.38 -2.86
CA LEU A 782 -13.43 35.78 -1.91
C LEU A 782 -13.51 34.24 -1.89
N ILE A 783 -14.72 33.68 -2.02
CA ILE A 783 -14.92 32.22 -2.17
C ILE A 783 -14.31 31.73 -3.50
N GLY A 784 -14.45 32.50 -4.59
CA GLY A 784 -13.80 32.20 -5.87
C GLY A 784 -12.28 32.16 -5.75
N ASP A 785 -11.67 33.25 -5.27
CA ASP A 785 -10.22 33.37 -5.05
C ASP A 785 -9.66 32.21 -4.20
N LEU A 786 -10.38 31.84 -3.14
CA LEU A 786 -10.03 30.77 -2.21
C LEU A 786 -10.13 29.37 -2.83
N VAL A 787 -11.19 29.09 -3.59
CA VAL A 787 -11.38 27.79 -4.28
C VAL A 787 -10.32 27.60 -5.35
N GLU A 788 -9.95 28.64 -6.08
CA GLU A 788 -8.85 28.61 -7.04
C GLU A 788 -7.49 28.50 -6.34
N LEU A 789 -7.25 29.23 -5.24
CA LEU A 789 -6.00 29.11 -4.47
C LEU A 789 -5.80 27.70 -3.89
N ALA A 790 -6.88 27.02 -3.46
CA ALA A 790 -6.84 25.63 -3.04
C ALA A 790 -6.53 24.68 -4.22
N ARG A 791 -7.11 24.93 -5.40
CA ARG A 791 -6.81 24.14 -6.62
C ARG A 791 -5.35 24.28 -7.05
N ASP A 792 -4.78 25.48 -6.97
CA ASP A 792 -3.38 25.72 -7.33
C ASP A 792 -2.38 25.02 -6.38
N GLU A 793 -2.81 24.60 -5.17
CA GLU A 793 -2.01 23.80 -4.23
C GLU A 793 -2.15 22.28 -4.44
N GLU A 794 -3.28 21.78 -4.96
CA GLU A 794 -3.48 20.34 -5.25
C GLU A 794 -3.08 19.93 -6.68
N ALA A 795 -3.21 20.85 -7.65
CA ALA A 795 -2.88 20.59 -9.04
C ALA A 795 -1.36 20.59 -9.27
N GLY A 796 -0.77 19.41 -9.36
CA GLY A 796 0.53 19.22 -10.01
C GLY A 796 0.42 19.51 -11.51
N SER A 797 0.41 20.79 -11.88
CA SER A 797 0.07 21.24 -13.23
C SER A 797 1.05 20.73 -14.29
N VAL A 798 0.52 20.46 -15.48
CA VAL A 798 1.32 19.97 -16.60
C VAL A 798 2.01 21.18 -17.22
N VAL A 799 3.27 21.35 -16.85
CA VAL A 799 4.10 22.47 -17.31
C VAL A 799 4.40 22.29 -18.81
N HIS A 800 4.04 23.27 -19.61
CA HIS A 800 4.18 23.26 -21.07
C HIS A 800 5.01 24.48 -21.54
N THR A 801 5.55 24.41 -22.75
CA THR A 801 6.04 25.60 -23.45
C THR A 801 4.83 26.48 -23.80
N VAL A 802 4.85 27.75 -23.38
CA VAL A 802 3.75 28.70 -23.53
C VAL A 802 4.27 30.07 -23.98
N GLU A 803 3.48 30.77 -24.79
CA GLU A 803 3.75 32.13 -25.25
C GLU A 803 3.00 33.15 -24.36
N LEU A 804 3.74 34.03 -23.68
CA LEU A 804 3.20 34.96 -22.69
C LEU A 804 2.38 36.09 -23.33
N SER A 805 2.76 36.53 -24.53
CA SER A 805 2.02 37.51 -25.35
C SER A 805 0.59 37.03 -25.62
N THR A 806 0.42 35.80 -26.12
CA THR A 806 -0.90 35.20 -26.37
C THR A 806 -1.76 35.10 -25.10
N ILE A 807 -1.13 34.81 -23.96
CA ILE A 807 -1.82 34.80 -22.65
C ILE A 807 -2.28 36.21 -22.26
N VAL A 808 -1.44 37.23 -22.46
CA VAL A 808 -1.78 38.64 -22.19
C VAL A 808 -2.90 39.14 -23.11
N GLU A 809 -2.88 38.79 -24.40
CA GLU A 809 -3.98 39.10 -25.34
C GLU A 809 -5.29 38.43 -24.94
N ALA A 810 -5.25 37.16 -24.52
CA ALA A 810 -6.42 36.41 -24.07
C ALA A 810 -6.99 36.98 -22.75
N ALA A 811 -6.16 37.52 -21.88
CA ALA A 811 -6.59 38.24 -20.67
C ALA A 811 -7.19 39.61 -21.02
N LEU A 812 -6.48 40.45 -21.78
CA LEU A 812 -6.95 41.75 -22.29
C LEU A 812 -8.32 41.65 -22.98
N THR A 813 -8.52 40.61 -23.79
CA THR A 813 -9.77 40.37 -24.52
C THR A 813 -10.94 39.99 -23.58
N ARG A 814 -10.70 39.54 -22.36
CA ARG A 814 -11.73 39.34 -21.31
C ARG A 814 -11.95 40.60 -20.47
N VAL A 815 -10.89 41.30 -20.12
CA VAL A 815 -10.94 42.52 -19.32
C VAL A 815 -11.65 43.65 -20.07
N ARG A 816 -11.25 43.92 -21.33
CA ARG A 816 -11.90 44.92 -22.20
C ARG A 816 -13.42 44.74 -22.34
N ARG A 817 -13.91 43.48 -22.38
CA ARG A 817 -15.35 43.19 -22.44
C ARG A 817 -16.11 43.50 -21.15
N ARG A 818 -15.44 43.47 -19.98
CA ARG A 818 -16.03 43.88 -18.70
C ARG A 818 -15.96 45.39 -18.47
N ALA A 819 -14.98 46.07 -19.05
CA ALA A 819 -14.83 47.53 -18.99
C ALA A 819 -15.74 48.32 -19.97
N THR A 820 -16.68 47.66 -20.65
CA THR A 820 -17.52 48.29 -21.69
C THR A 820 -18.68 49.09 -21.09
N GLY A 821 -18.48 50.39 -20.90
CA GLY A 821 -19.52 51.39 -20.58
C GLY A 821 -19.41 52.63 -21.48
N PRO A 822 -20.28 53.64 -21.32
CA PRO A 822 -20.17 54.90 -22.09
C PRO A 822 -18.84 55.63 -21.82
N ASP A 823 -18.34 55.53 -20.59
CA ASP A 823 -17.14 56.21 -20.06
C ASP A 823 -15.98 55.20 -19.83
N GLY A 824 -15.86 54.23 -20.73
CA GLY A 824 -14.93 53.10 -20.62
C GLY A 824 -13.43 53.47 -20.74
N ILE A 825 -12.59 52.62 -20.14
CA ILE A 825 -11.13 52.78 -20.08
C ILE A 825 -10.45 52.41 -21.42
N ASP A 826 -9.50 53.23 -21.87
CA ASP A 826 -8.64 52.90 -23.01
C ASP A 826 -7.48 51.98 -22.62
N PHE A 827 -7.00 51.18 -23.58
CA PHE A 827 -5.94 50.19 -23.37
C PHE A 827 -4.86 50.33 -24.44
N GLN A 828 -3.77 51.02 -24.09
CA GLN A 828 -2.56 51.10 -24.90
C GLN A 828 -1.74 49.82 -24.69
N VAL A 829 -1.49 49.06 -25.77
CA VAL A 829 -0.91 47.70 -25.70
C VAL A 829 0.29 47.59 -26.64
N GLY A 830 1.41 47.07 -26.13
CA GLY A 830 2.59 46.71 -26.93
C GLY A 830 3.24 45.45 -26.40
N LEU A 831 3.20 44.35 -27.16
CA LEU A 831 3.64 43.03 -26.72
C LEU A 831 4.73 42.47 -27.64
N GLU A 832 5.89 42.14 -27.08
CA GLU A 832 6.90 41.29 -27.71
C GLU A 832 6.60 39.81 -27.44
N PRO A 833 6.86 38.89 -28.40
CA PRO A 833 6.83 37.45 -28.14
C PRO A 833 7.79 37.04 -27.01
N TRP A 834 7.29 36.24 -26.06
CA TRP A 834 8.10 35.67 -25.00
C TRP A 834 7.65 34.27 -24.61
N TRP A 835 8.57 33.32 -24.71
CA TRP A 835 8.34 31.90 -24.49
C TRP A 835 8.91 31.47 -23.15
N LEU A 836 8.11 30.76 -22.35
CA LEU A 836 8.56 30.14 -21.11
C LEU A 836 7.99 28.72 -20.95
N THR A 837 8.57 27.95 -20.03
CA THR A 837 8.02 26.64 -19.63
C THR A 837 7.20 26.86 -18.36
N GLY A 838 5.87 26.86 -18.49
CA GLY A 838 4.95 27.28 -17.43
C GLY A 838 3.56 26.65 -17.51
N ASP A 839 2.71 27.06 -16.58
CA ASP A 839 1.29 26.70 -16.51
C ASP A 839 0.47 27.87 -17.08
N ALA A 840 -0.07 27.67 -18.29
CA ALA A 840 -0.86 28.69 -18.99
C ALA A 840 -2.01 29.24 -18.15
N THR A 841 -2.71 28.37 -17.41
CA THR A 841 -3.84 28.74 -16.55
C THR A 841 -3.41 29.58 -15.35
N SER A 842 -2.33 29.20 -14.66
CA SER A 842 -1.75 30.01 -13.58
C SER A 842 -1.30 31.39 -14.09
N LEU A 843 -0.66 31.45 -15.26
CA LEU A 843 -0.15 32.69 -15.85
C LEU A 843 -1.27 33.62 -16.32
N GLU A 844 -2.29 33.07 -16.98
CA GLU A 844 -3.50 33.78 -17.41
C GLU A 844 -4.24 34.41 -16.23
N ARG A 845 -4.35 33.68 -15.11
CA ARG A 845 -4.91 34.16 -13.85
C ARG A 845 -4.12 35.33 -13.28
N ALA A 846 -2.79 35.22 -13.22
CA ALA A 846 -1.92 36.29 -12.75
C ALA A 846 -2.02 37.56 -13.59
N VAL A 847 -2.02 37.44 -14.93
CA VAL A 847 -2.20 38.60 -15.82
C VAL A 847 -3.60 39.21 -15.69
N THR A 848 -4.64 38.38 -15.58
CA THR A 848 -6.02 38.87 -15.38
C THR A 848 -6.14 39.66 -14.08
N ASN A 849 -5.52 39.20 -12.99
CA ASN A 849 -5.51 39.92 -11.70
C ASN A 849 -4.76 41.28 -11.77
N LEU A 850 -3.68 41.37 -12.55
CA LEU A 850 -2.98 42.65 -12.77
C LEU A 850 -3.87 43.64 -13.54
N LEU A 851 -4.53 43.18 -14.61
CA LEU A 851 -5.37 44.01 -15.47
C LEU A 851 -6.68 44.43 -14.79
N ASP A 852 -7.34 43.52 -14.07
CA ASP A 852 -8.55 43.84 -13.30
C ASP A 852 -8.25 44.81 -12.14
N ASN A 853 -7.04 44.75 -11.56
CA ASN A 853 -6.61 45.77 -10.59
C ASN A 853 -6.40 47.13 -11.27
N ALA A 854 -5.70 47.19 -12.40
CA ALA A 854 -5.46 48.45 -13.12
C ALA A 854 -6.77 49.13 -13.58
N VAL A 855 -7.73 48.33 -14.07
CA VAL A 855 -9.09 48.78 -14.41
C VAL A 855 -9.84 49.32 -13.19
N LYS A 856 -9.74 48.64 -12.04
CA LYS A 856 -10.43 49.03 -10.81
C LYS A 856 -9.95 50.36 -10.23
N TRP A 857 -8.68 50.72 -10.43
CA TRP A 857 -8.08 51.94 -9.85
C TRP A 857 -7.98 53.11 -10.81
N SER A 858 -8.13 52.89 -12.12
CA SER A 858 -8.16 53.96 -13.12
C SER A 858 -9.43 54.82 -12.99
N PRO A 859 -9.37 56.13 -13.29
CA PRO A 859 -10.55 56.98 -13.40
C PRO A 859 -11.41 56.61 -14.62
N GLU A 860 -12.67 57.06 -14.63
CA GLU A 860 -13.58 56.98 -15.79
C GLU A 860 -12.95 57.70 -17.00
N GLY A 861 -12.97 57.03 -18.16
CA GLY A 861 -12.26 57.49 -19.37
C GLY A 861 -10.72 57.47 -19.30
N GLY A 862 -10.12 56.94 -18.24
CA GLY A 862 -8.66 56.84 -18.08
C GLY A 862 -7.99 55.77 -18.96
N THR A 863 -6.66 55.79 -18.99
CA THR A 863 -5.82 54.91 -19.83
C THR A 863 -5.08 53.86 -19.00
N VAL A 864 -5.17 52.59 -19.41
CA VAL A 864 -4.30 51.51 -18.90
C VAL A 864 -3.26 51.15 -19.95
N SER A 865 -1.98 51.28 -19.60
CA SER A 865 -0.84 50.96 -20.47
C SER A 865 -0.26 49.58 -20.13
N VAL A 866 -0.21 48.68 -21.11
CA VAL A 866 0.24 47.29 -20.96
C VAL A 866 1.39 47.02 -21.93
N ARG A 867 2.60 46.81 -21.40
CA ARG A 867 3.79 46.52 -22.21
C ARG A 867 4.45 45.21 -21.77
N LEU A 868 4.70 44.31 -22.73
CA LEU A 868 5.51 43.10 -22.52
C LEU A 868 6.78 43.22 -23.37
N ALA A 869 7.94 43.24 -22.72
CA ALA A 869 9.23 43.19 -23.39
C ALA A 869 10.24 42.38 -22.56
N GLN A 870 11.07 41.57 -23.21
CA GLN A 870 12.13 40.77 -22.56
C GLN A 870 11.66 40.01 -21.29
N GLY A 871 10.48 39.37 -21.35
CA GLY A 871 9.90 38.62 -20.22
C GLY A 871 9.38 39.46 -19.06
N THR A 872 9.35 40.78 -19.21
CA THR A 872 8.85 41.71 -18.20
C THR A 872 7.54 42.33 -18.70
N LEU A 873 6.43 41.93 -18.07
CA LEU A 873 5.14 42.56 -18.24
C LEU A 873 5.04 43.75 -17.28
N VAL A 874 4.74 44.92 -17.82
CA VAL A 874 4.48 46.15 -17.06
C VAL A 874 3.06 46.60 -17.35
N VAL A 875 2.26 46.73 -16.29
CA VAL A 875 0.91 47.29 -16.33
C VAL A 875 0.94 48.61 -15.56
N GLU A 876 0.52 49.69 -16.21
CA GLU A 876 0.45 51.05 -15.64
C GLU A 876 -0.97 51.58 -15.70
N ASP A 877 -1.43 52.19 -14.61
CA ASP A 877 -2.71 52.91 -14.54
C ASP A 877 -2.52 54.42 -14.28
N GLU A 878 -3.62 55.15 -14.43
CA GLU A 878 -3.78 56.58 -14.16
C GLU A 878 -4.57 56.83 -12.86
N GLY A 879 -4.58 55.86 -11.95
CA GLY A 879 -5.29 55.91 -10.67
C GLY A 879 -4.61 56.78 -9.59
N PRO A 880 -4.98 56.60 -8.31
CA PRO A 880 -4.34 57.31 -7.18
C PRO A 880 -2.95 56.76 -6.83
N GLY A 881 -2.51 55.66 -7.44
CA GLY A 881 -1.21 55.03 -7.20
C GLY A 881 -1.13 54.23 -5.90
N ILE A 882 0.10 53.87 -5.51
CA ILE A 882 0.40 53.10 -4.30
C ILE A 882 1.43 53.86 -3.45
N ALA A 883 1.02 54.19 -2.22
CA ALA A 883 1.85 54.83 -1.21
C ALA A 883 3.14 54.02 -0.94
N GLU A 884 4.27 54.71 -0.77
CA GLU A 884 5.59 54.08 -0.67
C GLU A 884 5.72 53.14 0.54
N GLU A 885 4.99 53.39 1.62
CA GLU A 885 4.90 52.50 2.79
C GLU A 885 4.10 51.20 2.53
N ASP A 886 3.19 51.20 1.55
CA ASP A 886 2.32 50.07 1.23
C ASP A 886 2.89 49.18 0.10
N ARG A 887 3.74 49.73 -0.78
CA ARG A 887 4.40 48.99 -1.90
C ARG A 887 5.04 47.64 -1.53
N PRO A 888 5.77 47.47 -0.41
CA PRO A 888 6.32 46.16 -0.04
C PRO A 888 5.25 45.15 0.41
N HIS A 889 4.03 45.62 0.73
CA HIS A 889 2.97 44.83 1.35
C HIS A 889 1.75 44.57 0.45
N VAL A 890 1.55 45.28 -0.67
CA VAL A 890 0.42 45.03 -1.59
C VAL A 890 0.37 43.62 -2.19
N PHE A 891 1.46 42.85 -2.08
CA PHE A 891 1.52 41.44 -2.51
C PHE A 891 1.37 40.43 -1.35
N ASP A 892 1.16 40.87 -0.12
CA ASP A 892 0.89 40.00 1.02
C ASP A 892 -0.61 39.59 1.02
N ARG A 893 -0.91 38.34 1.43
CA ARG A 893 -2.29 37.79 1.38
C ARG A 893 -3.26 38.64 2.23
N PHE A 894 -4.41 39.00 1.64
CA PHE A 894 -5.47 39.83 2.25
C PHE A 894 -5.06 41.27 2.62
N TYR A 895 -3.87 41.73 2.21
CA TYR A 895 -3.42 43.06 2.56
C TYR A 895 -4.18 44.15 1.78
N ARG A 896 -4.61 45.20 2.48
CA ARG A 896 -5.33 46.35 1.92
C ARG A 896 -4.92 47.67 2.62
N SER A 897 -4.45 48.64 1.83
CA SER A 897 -4.13 50.01 2.26
C SER A 897 -5.29 50.67 2.99
N ARG A 898 -5.03 51.70 3.81
CA ARG A 898 -6.10 52.34 4.60
C ARG A 898 -7.18 52.97 3.72
N GLU A 899 -6.76 53.58 2.61
CA GLU A 899 -7.62 54.28 1.65
C GLU A 899 -8.40 53.29 0.77
N SER A 900 -7.80 52.16 0.39
CA SER A 900 -8.48 51.14 -0.42
C SER A 900 -9.54 50.32 0.31
N ARG A 901 -9.65 50.41 1.64
CA ARG A 901 -10.59 49.59 2.45
C ARG A 901 -12.07 49.87 2.21
N ALA A 902 -12.43 51.08 1.77
CA ALA A 902 -13.83 51.45 1.55
C ALA A 902 -14.43 50.90 0.24
N LEU A 903 -13.59 50.41 -0.69
CA LEU A 903 -14.01 49.84 -1.97
C LEU A 903 -14.15 48.30 -1.86
N PRO A 904 -14.92 47.60 -2.71
CA PRO A 904 -15.05 46.14 -2.62
C PRO A 904 -13.78 45.40 -3.10
N GLY A 905 -13.32 44.34 -2.40
CA GLY A 905 -12.31 43.41 -2.92
C GLY A 905 -11.51 42.61 -1.88
N SER A 906 -11.18 41.36 -2.20
CA SER A 906 -10.59 40.36 -1.28
C SER A 906 -9.17 40.63 -0.76
N GLY A 907 -8.37 41.47 -1.46
CA GLY A 907 -6.92 41.57 -1.17
C GLY A 907 -6.11 40.31 -1.52
N LEU A 908 -6.70 39.32 -2.20
CA LEU A 908 -5.97 38.11 -2.64
C LEU A 908 -5.32 38.28 -4.01
N GLY A 909 -5.92 39.08 -4.91
CA GLY A 909 -5.53 39.20 -6.32
C GLY A 909 -4.02 39.33 -6.57
N LEU A 910 -3.36 40.32 -5.96
CA LEU A 910 -1.91 40.56 -6.11
C LEU A 910 -1.05 39.49 -5.44
N SER A 911 -1.49 38.92 -4.32
CA SER A 911 -0.78 37.80 -3.67
C SER A 911 -0.78 36.52 -4.53
N ILE A 912 -1.79 36.33 -5.37
CA ILE A 912 -1.83 35.28 -6.40
C ILE A 912 -0.78 35.57 -7.49
N VAL A 913 -0.68 36.82 -7.99
CA VAL A 913 0.36 37.20 -8.97
C VAL A 913 1.76 36.90 -8.44
N ARG A 914 2.04 37.24 -7.17
CA ARG A 914 3.30 36.89 -6.49
C ARG A 914 3.54 35.39 -6.43
N ALA A 915 2.55 34.62 -5.99
CA ALA A 915 2.68 33.16 -5.90
C ALA A 915 2.90 32.50 -7.27
N VAL A 916 2.31 33.03 -8.33
CA VAL A 916 2.54 32.57 -9.72
C VAL A 916 3.93 32.99 -10.21
N ALA A 917 4.41 34.20 -9.90
CA ALA A 917 5.77 34.63 -10.24
C ALA A 917 6.81 33.73 -9.58
N GLU A 918 6.74 33.56 -8.27
CA GLU A 918 7.69 32.74 -7.48
C GLU A 918 7.64 31.26 -7.94
N ARG A 919 6.46 30.72 -8.28
CA ARG A 919 6.30 29.36 -8.85
C ARG A 919 7.01 29.18 -10.19
N HIS A 920 7.08 30.23 -11.02
CA HIS A 920 7.75 30.21 -12.33
C HIS A 920 9.20 30.72 -12.30
N GLY A 921 9.78 30.93 -11.11
CA GLY A 921 11.14 31.43 -10.95
C GLY A 921 11.32 32.91 -11.32
N GLY A 922 10.22 33.67 -11.33
CA GLY A 922 10.17 35.11 -11.61
C GLY A 922 9.94 35.96 -10.36
N SER A 923 9.55 37.22 -10.57
CA SER A 923 9.35 38.21 -9.52
C SER A 923 8.21 39.20 -9.82
N VAL A 924 7.76 39.91 -8.78
CA VAL A 924 6.80 41.03 -8.89
C VAL A 924 7.30 42.25 -8.14
N ALA A 925 6.94 43.45 -8.62
CA ALA A 925 7.20 44.73 -7.96
C ALA A 925 6.05 45.73 -8.21
N ALA A 926 5.91 46.70 -7.30
CA ALA A 926 4.91 47.77 -7.38
C ALA A 926 5.59 49.13 -7.15
N ASP A 927 5.41 50.04 -8.09
CA ASP A 927 6.02 51.38 -8.14
C ASP A 927 4.98 52.45 -8.51
N GLY A 928 5.40 53.72 -8.54
CA GLY A 928 4.60 54.80 -9.12
C GLY A 928 4.65 54.81 -10.65
N SER A 929 3.50 55.04 -11.30
CA SER A 929 3.39 55.32 -12.73
C SER A 929 3.84 56.76 -13.03
N PRO A 930 4.59 57.02 -14.11
CA PRO A 930 4.87 58.38 -14.58
C PRO A 930 3.61 59.19 -14.95
N ALA A 931 2.47 58.51 -15.16
CA ALA A 931 1.17 59.13 -15.42
C ALA A 931 0.36 59.46 -14.14
N GLY A 932 0.87 59.09 -12.95
CA GLY A 932 0.27 59.42 -11.65
C GLY A 932 -0.22 58.23 -10.84
N GLY A 933 -0.68 57.16 -11.52
CA GLY A 933 -1.19 55.94 -10.89
C GLY A 933 -0.13 54.94 -10.44
N ALA A 934 -0.47 53.65 -10.46
CA ALA A 934 0.43 52.57 -10.09
C ALA A 934 1.13 51.96 -11.31
N ARG A 935 2.35 51.46 -11.11
CA ARG A 935 3.09 50.61 -12.03
C ARG A 935 3.29 49.24 -11.39
N LEU A 936 2.68 48.20 -11.95
CA LEU A 936 2.89 46.82 -11.54
C LEU A 936 3.79 46.11 -12.55
N THR A 937 4.87 45.52 -12.06
CA THR A 937 5.87 44.80 -12.86
C THR A 937 5.83 43.31 -12.52
N PHE A 938 5.75 42.45 -13.53
CA PHE A 938 5.69 40.99 -13.43
C PHE A 938 6.72 40.40 -14.39
N GLN A 939 7.79 39.82 -13.85
CA GLN A 939 8.97 39.40 -14.61
C GLN A 939 9.14 37.88 -14.55
N LEU A 940 9.35 37.24 -15.71
CA LEU A 940 9.41 35.78 -15.85
C LEU A 940 10.58 35.33 -16.75
N PRO A 941 11.35 34.29 -16.36
CA PRO A 941 12.43 33.75 -17.18
C PRO A 941 11.89 33.06 -18.44
N GLY A 942 12.62 33.19 -19.56
CA GLY A 942 12.19 32.68 -20.88
C GLY A 942 13.09 33.14 -22.03
N SER A 943 12.57 33.13 -23.25
CA SER A 943 13.25 33.55 -24.49
C SER A 943 12.32 34.23 -25.49
N GLN A 944 12.81 35.18 -26.29
CA GLN A 944 12.05 35.78 -27.42
C GLN A 944 11.81 34.78 -28.58
N GLN A 945 12.61 33.70 -28.68
CA GLN A 945 12.47 32.67 -29.71
C GLN A 945 11.64 31.48 -29.19
N ASP A 946 10.81 30.89 -30.06
CA ASP A 946 10.10 29.63 -29.80
C ASP A 946 11.12 28.47 -29.81
N PRO A 947 11.33 27.76 -28.68
CA PRO A 947 12.25 26.63 -28.64
C PRO A 947 11.87 25.48 -29.58
N GLY A 948 10.61 25.39 -30.04
CA GLY A 948 10.14 24.41 -31.02
C GLY A 948 10.66 24.62 -32.45
N THR A 949 11.10 25.84 -32.82
CA THR A 949 11.47 26.18 -34.20
C THR A 949 12.93 25.92 -34.58
N SER A 950 13.78 25.56 -33.61
CA SER A 950 15.24 25.72 -33.72
C SER A 950 16.06 24.45 -34.05
N SER A 951 15.48 23.43 -34.72
CA SER A 951 16.17 22.11 -34.82
C SER A 951 16.13 21.30 -36.12
N ASP A 952 15.45 21.70 -37.20
CA ASP A 952 15.38 20.87 -38.44
C ASP A 952 15.89 21.53 -39.75
N ASP A 953 15.86 22.87 -39.92
CA ASP A 953 16.00 23.49 -41.26
C ASP A 953 17.38 24.11 -41.61
N GLU A 954 18.32 24.20 -40.66
CA GLU A 954 19.65 24.84 -40.88
C GLU A 954 20.82 23.85 -41.10
N SER A 955 20.53 22.55 -41.26
CA SER A 955 21.57 21.50 -41.42
C SER A 955 21.70 20.95 -42.86
N ALA A 956 20.85 21.37 -43.79
CA ALA A 956 20.77 20.78 -45.14
C ALA A 956 21.62 21.48 -46.23
N ALA A 957 22.24 22.63 -45.92
CA ALA A 957 22.72 23.58 -46.93
C ALA A 957 24.25 23.85 -46.93
N ALA A 958 25.09 22.85 -46.66
CA ALA A 958 26.55 23.02 -46.79
C ALA A 958 27.29 21.73 -47.21
N VAL A 959 28.42 21.92 -47.93
CA VAL A 959 29.47 20.93 -48.24
C VAL A 959 29.10 19.80 -49.22
N PHE A 960 29.03 20.14 -50.51
CA PHE A 960 29.58 19.30 -51.60
C PHE A 960 30.55 20.14 -52.45
N PRO A 961 31.88 20.07 -52.22
CA PRO A 961 32.88 20.62 -53.13
C PRO A 961 33.11 19.66 -54.32
N THR A 962 33.31 20.21 -55.52
CA THR A 962 33.59 19.44 -56.75
C THR A 962 35.06 19.09 -56.91
N SER A 963 35.39 17.79 -56.91
CA SER A 963 36.50 17.15 -57.66
C SER A 963 36.42 15.63 -57.54
#